data_AF-A0A1H3IXP6-F1
#
_entry.id   AF-A0A1H3IXP6-F1
#
_cell.length_a   1.000
_cell.length_b   1.000
_cell.length_c   1.000
_cell.angle_alpha   90.00
_cell.angle_beta   90.00
_cell.angle_gamma   90.00
#
_symmetry.space_group_name_H-M   'P 1'
#
loop_
_entity.id
_entity.type
_entity.pdbx_description
1 polymer ?
#
loop_
_entity_poly.entity_id
_entity_poly.type
_entity_poly.pdbx_seq_one_letter_code
_entity_poly.pdbx_strand_id
1 'polypeptide(L)'
;MTVINTNTASINAQFNLNKVNQEMEKAMEQLSSGKRINSAADDAAGLSIATRMESQVRGLQQAISNAADGQNLAATAEGAMDEITNMLQRMRELALQASNDTMNSQDRENLDQEMGLLKQEIDRIVDTTAYNNIKLLDGSNSSTLQIGQNKGEELTFTIADMSTTSLGSSTSSIAVNASTSVVGQGVEASENVVNLTFNGNDSYGFKVLFDADNTKEITIAPTAMVAGDAATIAKAINDQIAADADVKGTAVAKASGTTVTLTSLDGSSIKVHDFTSAAAGTLTVNPVTDSSAASKTLEDVTESAALTNTGGTAATASTASLMVEHAKAYSFKINGTEVKVGTGDTDQAAGDAIAAKIKSAIEATSSGTATVTATINAGKYTFDMADDSGARIDMTAFQKLTTTAVPNGAITFQNVKGAGSGETITVAHGGNPTSDGTSGGTLLVLEDTKTAKLGFSNSDLSYGLELGGAAYTIDGKTKDFQDELTRVAQEITSANAGVTAANVNGILEISNASGADVALFDAAGDTISALGITAVDAGAAYFLADAGTGDISGVAGVATLDDGSTGQSIDGVPAVASQMFLKFNADDRYTFTIDGDGAGAGAVTAEIVADLSGGNLAGLVNSINAQSTTTSITAAEQDGQVVLTKADGTTFSVTGFSSEGTGSITAVNAGGQGSSTLLENAGDGDEFVAAESQKATATTMQLTFSTADKFSFKITDGDSTATVRATSTTMADAGGVSATAVDHDNEVAEIEAEIGRALQAANMDHISVSSTNGVLTLTNALGSKLEIADFKSDGTGTITATPGSKQGVGKILDDTAASGSMNTVSSVSATTSTVAKSAIDTIDRALENINQARAGLGAISNRLDHTISNLGNVIINTEASQSRIEDADFAKVTGDLTKSQIMSQAATAMLAQANASKQGVLSLLQG
;
A
#
# COMPACT_ATOMS: atom_id res chain seq x y z
N MET A 1 26.58 129.35 -69.52
CA MET A 1 27.89 129.78 -69.00
C MET A 1 28.80 128.57 -68.87
N THR A 2 29.75 128.43 -69.79
CA THR A 2 30.80 127.40 -69.77
C THR A 2 31.94 127.91 -68.90
N VAL A 3 32.13 127.34 -67.71
CA VAL A 3 33.31 127.61 -66.89
C VAL A 3 34.54 127.08 -67.63
N ILE A 4 35.56 127.92 -67.85
CA ILE A 4 36.75 127.57 -68.65
C ILE A 4 37.83 126.90 -67.78
N ASN A 5 37.93 127.29 -66.50
CA ASN A 5 38.97 126.81 -65.58
C ASN A 5 38.78 125.37 -65.10
N THR A 6 37.55 124.83 -65.19
CA THR A 6 37.23 123.45 -64.82
C THR A 6 36.60 122.76 -66.03
N ASN A 7 37.36 121.87 -66.67
CA ASN A 7 36.89 121.12 -67.82
C ASN A 7 36.02 119.93 -67.37
N THR A 8 34.74 120.20 -67.11
CA THR A 8 33.77 119.19 -66.68
C THR A 8 33.63 118.03 -67.67
N ALA A 9 33.78 118.27 -68.98
CA ALA A 9 33.74 117.21 -70.00
C ALA A 9 34.96 116.28 -69.91
N SER A 10 36.15 116.83 -69.66
CA SER A 10 37.38 116.04 -69.46
C SER A 10 37.38 115.30 -68.11
N ILE A 11 36.91 115.93 -67.03
CA ILE A 11 36.77 115.26 -65.71
C ILE A 11 35.76 114.11 -65.80
N ASN A 12 34.63 114.29 -66.50
CA ASN A 12 33.66 113.23 -66.70
C ASN A 12 34.20 112.11 -67.61
N ALA A 13 34.91 112.46 -68.70
CA ALA A 13 35.61 111.47 -69.54
C ALA A 13 36.69 110.70 -68.76
N GLN A 14 37.46 111.37 -67.89
CA GLN A 14 38.48 110.77 -67.04
C GLN A 14 37.87 109.87 -65.95
N PHE A 15 36.77 110.29 -65.32
CA PHE A 15 36.02 109.45 -64.38
C PHE A 15 35.50 108.18 -65.05
N ASN A 16 34.91 108.30 -66.25
CA ASN A 16 34.46 107.14 -67.02
C ASN A 16 35.63 106.26 -67.51
N LEU A 17 36.77 106.84 -67.90
CA LEU A 17 37.97 106.09 -68.27
C LEU A 17 38.54 105.31 -67.09
N ASN A 18 38.62 105.92 -65.90
CA ASN A 18 39.03 105.22 -64.68
C ASN A 18 38.06 104.09 -64.33
N LYS A 19 36.75 104.31 -64.48
CA LYS A 19 35.73 103.27 -64.28
C LYS A 19 35.91 102.10 -65.27
N VAL A 20 36.13 102.40 -66.56
CA VAL A 20 36.33 101.36 -67.58
C VAL A 20 37.65 100.60 -67.38
N ASN A 21 38.71 101.29 -66.94
CA ASN A 21 39.98 100.62 -66.60
C ASN A 21 39.81 99.69 -65.39
N GLN A 22 39.04 100.07 -64.36
CA GLN A 22 38.69 99.18 -63.25
C GLN A 22 37.85 97.98 -63.71
N GLU A 23 36.88 98.18 -64.61
CA GLU A 23 36.09 97.08 -65.20
C GLU A 23 36.96 96.14 -66.06
N MET A 24 37.94 96.68 -66.79
CA MET A 24 38.92 95.91 -67.57
C MET A 24 39.86 95.10 -66.68
N GLU A 25 40.40 95.71 -65.62
CA GLU A 25 41.26 95.04 -64.63
C GLU A 25 40.50 93.91 -63.93
N LYS A 26 39.25 94.15 -63.51
CA LYS A 26 38.40 93.13 -62.92
C LYS A 26 38.11 91.97 -63.89
N ALA A 27 37.82 92.25 -65.15
CA ALA A 27 37.59 91.20 -66.15
C ALA A 27 38.87 90.38 -66.43
N MET A 28 40.05 91.03 -66.46
CA MET A 28 41.35 90.35 -66.56
C MET A 28 41.64 89.47 -65.34
N GLU A 29 41.33 89.96 -64.15
CA GLU A 29 41.48 89.23 -62.89
C GLU A 29 40.57 88.00 -62.83
N GLN A 30 39.31 88.14 -63.25
CA GLN A 30 38.35 87.03 -63.35
C GLN A 30 38.76 85.99 -64.40
N LEU A 31 39.30 86.44 -65.55
CA LEU A 31 39.77 85.52 -66.61
C LEU A 31 41.04 84.76 -66.20
N SER A 32 41.93 85.42 -65.45
CA SER A 32 43.19 84.84 -64.97
C SER A 32 42.96 83.83 -63.83
N SER A 33 42.09 84.17 -62.89
CA SER A 33 41.73 83.28 -61.76
C SER A 33 40.73 82.19 -62.16
N GLY A 34 40.01 82.37 -63.28
CA GLY A 34 38.87 81.54 -63.66
C GLY A 34 37.63 81.73 -62.78
N LYS A 35 37.71 82.64 -61.80
CA LYS A 35 36.68 82.87 -60.78
C LYS A 35 35.99 84.21 -61.01
N ARG A 36 34.67 84.21 -61.00
CA ARG A 36 33.80 85.40 -61.00
C ARG A 36 33.95 86.23 -59.73
N ILE A 37 34.19 85.59 -58.58
CA ILE A 37 34.32 86.25 -57.27
C ILE A 37 35.76 86.02 -56.80
N ASN A 38 36.63 87.03 -56.92
CA ASN A 38 38.03 86.92 -56.49
C ASN A 38 38.31 87.65 -55.17
N SER A 39 37.50 88.67 -54.84
CA SER A 39 37.63 89.45 -53.61
C SER A 39 36.28 89.61 -52.89
N ALA A 40 36.32 89.92 -51.58
CA ALA A 40 35.11 90.20 -50.80
C ALA A 40 34.36 91.46 -51.27
N ALA A 41 35.00 92.32 -52.05
CA ALA A 41 34.38 93.50 -52.65
C ALA A 41 33.46 93.15 -53.83
N ASP A 42 33.66 91.98 -54.47
CA ASP A 42 32.88 91.56 -55.64
C ASP A 42 31.53 90.97 -55.25
N ASP A 43 31.51 90.10 -54.26
CA ASP A 43 30.31 89.53 -53.64
C ASP A 43 30.67 88.90 -52.28
N ALA A 44 30.46 89.65 -51.19
CA ALA A 44 30.78 89.18 -49.84
C ALA A 44 29.98 87.94 -49.42
N ALA A 45 28.72 87.82 -49.85
CA ALA A 45 27.86 86.69 -49.53
C ALA A 45 28.24 85.46 -50.36
N GLY A 46 28.48 85.65 -51.66
CA GLY A 46 28.93 84.59 -52.57
C GLY A 46 30.30 84.02 -52.18
N LEU A 47 31.26 84.88 -51.82
CA LEU A 47 32.57 84.44 -51.32
C LEU A 47 32.43 83.65 -50.02
N SER A 48 31.62 84.11 -49.07
CA SER A 48 31.43 83.40 -47.78
C SER A 48 30.80 82.01 -47.97
N ILE A 49 29.86 81.88 -48.91
CA ILE A 49 29.24 80.59 -49.26
C ILE A 49 30.26 79.69 -49.96
N ALA A 50 31.03 80.21 -50.92
CA ALA A 50 32.07 79.46 -51.63
C ALA A 50 33.16 78.98 -50.68
N THR A 51 33.68 79.82 -49.78
CA THR A 51 34.68 79.42 -48.77
C THR A 51 34.13 78.38 -47.79
N ARG A 52 32.83 78.46 -47.46
CA ARG A 52 32.18 77.43 -46.66
C ARG A 52 32.13 76.12 -47.45
N MET A 53 31.62 76.12 -48.68
CA MET A 53 31.56 74.95 -49.57
C MET A 53 32.94 74.31 -49.78
N GLU A 54 34.00 75.12 -49.96
CA GLU A 54 35.38 74.64 -50.06
C GLU A 54 35.83 73.94 -48.76
N SER A 55 35.49 74.50 -47.60
CA SER A 55 35.70 73.83 -46.31
C SER A 55 34.88 72.54 -46.18
N GLN A 56 33.68 72.48 -46.77
CA GLN A 56 32.86 71.27 -46.78
C GLN A 56 33.52 70.19 -47.61
N VAL A 57 33.93 70.52 -48.84
CA VAL A 57 34.61 69.59 -49.76
C VAL A 57 35.87 69.01 -49.11
N ARG A 58 36.73 69.85 -48.53
CA ARG A 58 37.93 69.38 -47.79
C ARG A 58 37.58 68.48 -46.60
N GLY A 59 36.54 68.83 -45.84
CA GLY A 59 36.07 68.00 -44.72
C GLY A 59 35.53 66.65 -45.17
N LEU A 60 34.75 66.61 -46.26
CA LEU A 60 34.21 65.40 -46.85
C LEU A 60 35.30 64.52 -47.46
N GLN A 61 36.33 65.10 -48.08
CA GLN A 61 37.50 64.37 -48.59
C GLN A 61 38.25 63.66 -47.45
N GLN A 62 38.49 64.37 -46.34
CA GLN A 62 39.07 63.74 -45.14
C GLN A 62 38.17 62.65 -44.56
N ALA A 63 36.85 62.85 -44.57
CA ALA A 63 35.89 61.84 -44.13
C ALA A 63 35.92 60.57 -44.99
N ILE A 64 36.12 60.68 -46.32
CA ILE A 64 36.33 59.52 -47.20
C ILE A 64 37.63 58.80 -46.83
N SER A 65 38.73 59.53 -46.60
CA SER A 65 39.99 58.92 -46.15
C SER A 65 39.84 58.21 -44.81
N ASN A 66 39.17 58.83 -43.83
CA ASN A 66 38.89 58.20 -42.54
C ASN A 66 38.02 56.93 -42.69
N ALA A 67 37.04 56.95 -43.59
CA ALA A 67 36.21 55.78 -43.90
C ALA A 67 37.03 54.65 -44.55
N ALA A 68 37.96 54.97 -45.45
CA ALA A 68 38.87 54.01 -46.06
C ALA A 68 39.87 53.41 -45.03
N ASP A 69 40.37 54.22 -44.10
CA ASP A 69 41.18 53.73 -42.97
C ASP A 69 40.38 52.78 -42.08
N GLY A 70 39.08 53.08 -41.89
CA GLY A 70 38.13 52.17 -41.24
C GLY A 70 37.96 50.82 -41.94
N GLN A 71 37.92 50.81 -43.28
CA GLN A 71 37.87 49.56 -44.05
C GLN A 71 39.16 48.75 -43.90
N ASN A 72 40.31 49.40 -43.94
CA ASN A 72 41.60 48.74 -43.73
C ASN A 72 41.72 48.13 -42.32
N LEU A 73 41.23 48.83 -41.30
CA LEU A 73 41.16 48.33 -39.93
C LEU A 73 40.24 47.10 -39.85
N ALA A 74 39.03 47.19 -40.39
CA ALA A 74 38.08 46.07 -40.40
C ALA A 74 38.63 44.85 -41.17
N ALA A 75 39.30 45.06 -42.31
CA ALA A 75 39.91 43.99 -43.10
C ALA A 75 41.10 43.33 -42.36
N THR A 76 41.88 44.10 -41.61
CA THR A 76 42.97 43.57 -40.78
C THR A 76 42.44 42.71 -39.63
N ALA A 77 41.35 43.15 -38.99
CA ALA A 77 40.68 42.37 -37.95
C ALA A 77 40.05 41.09 -38.52
N GLU A 78 39.37 41.18 -39.67
CA GLU A 78 38.75 40.03 -40.36
C GLU A 78 39.81 38.97 -40.72
N GLY A 79 40.95 39.37 -41.29
CA GLY A 79 42.01 38.44 -41.64
C GLY A 79 42.63 37.73 -40.43
N ALA A 80 42.72 38.42 -39.29
CA ALA A 80 43.16 37.78 -38.05
C ALA A 80 42.09 36.83 -37.46
N MET A 81 40.80 37.18 -37.58
CA MET A 81 39.68 36.30 -37.20
C MET A 81 39.60 35.04 -38.08
N ASP A 82 39.97 35.12 -39.36
CA ASP A 82 40.07 33.95 -40.25
C ASP A 82 41.13 32.95 -39.75
N GLU A 83 42.30 33.43 -39.30
CA GLU A 83 43.32 32.56 -38.71
C GLU A 83 42.87 31.92 -37.38
N ILE A 84 42.18 32.69 -36.53
CA ILE A 84 41.58 32.13 -35.29
C ILE A 84 40.52 31.08 -35.64
N THR A 85 39.71 31.30 -36.67
CA THR A 85 38.71 30.33 -37.15
C THR A 85 39.37 29.02 -37.58
N ASN A 86 40.46 29.08 -38.36
CA ASN A 86 41.22 27.90 -38.78
C ASN A 86 41.79 27.12 -37.58
N MET A 87 42.30 27.81 -36.57
CA MET A 87 42.79 27.18 -35.34
C MET A 87 41.68 26.53 -34.52
N LEU A 88 40.52 27.18 -34.38
CA LEU A 88 39.37 26.60 -33.68
C LEU A 88 38.82 25.38 -34.42
N GLN A 89 38.79 25.40 -35.77
CA GLN A 89 38.42 24.22 -36.55
C GLN A 89 39.40 23.06 -36.32
N ARG A 90 40.71 23.35 -36.25
CA ARG A 90 41.72 22.34 -35.87
C ARG A 90 41.50 21.82 -34.45
N MET A 91 41.20 22.68 -33.48
CA MET A 91 40.85 22.26 -32.12
C MET A 91 39.60 21.36 -32.10
N ARG A 92 38.60 21.63 -32.95
CA ARG A 92 37.40 20.80 -33.10
C ARG A 92 37.73 19.41 -33.63
N GLU A 93 38.62 19.31 -34.62
CA GLU A 93 39.10 18.01 -35.13
C GLU A 93 39.77 17.19 -34.04
N LEU A 94 40.63 17.81 -33.24
CA LEU A 94 41.31 17.15 -32.11
C LEU A 94 40.33 16.70 -31.03
N ALA A 95 39.32 17.54 -30.71
CA ALA A 95 38.28 17.19 -29.76
C ALA A 95 37.41 16.01 -30.26
N LEU A 96 37.06 16.00 -31.55
CA LEU A 96 36.35 14.89 -32.18
C LEU A 96 37.18 13.60 -32.18
N GLN A 97 38.48 13.70 -32.46
CA GLN A 97 39.40 12.57 -32.40
C GLN A 97 39.52 12.02 -30.98
N ALA A 98 39.60 12.89 -29.97
CA ALA A 98 39.69 12.54 -28.55
C ALA A 98 38.38 11.97 -27.97
N SER A 99 37.23 12.29 -28.58
CA SER A 99 35.91 11.77 -28.20
C SER A 99 35.72 10.28 -28.56
N ASN A 100 36.61 9.67 -29.35
CA ASN A 100 36.51 8.25 -29.68
C ASN A 100 36.99 7.37 -28.52
N ASP A 101 36.15 6.43 -28.09
CA ASP A 101 36.45 5.52 -26.98
C ASP A 101 37.56 4.50 -27.32
N THR A 102 37.92 4.36 -28.61
CA THR A 102 39.05 3.54 -29.07
C THR A 102 40.42 4.14 -28.74
N MET A 103 40.48 5.39 -28.28
CA MET A 103 41.72 6.06 -27.87
C MET A 103 42.08 5.72 -26.43
N ASN A 104 43.38 5.50 -26.16
CA ASN A 104 43.88 5.36 -24.78
C ASN A 104 44.10 6.74 -24.12
N SER A 105 44.42 6.77 -22.83
CA SER A 105 44.64 8.01 -22.08
C SER A 105 45.88 8.79 -22.54
N GLN A 106 46.93 8.10 -22.98
CA GLN A 106 48.17 8.75 -23.43
C GLN A 106 47.98 9.47 -24.76
N ASP A 107 47.23 8.89 -25.69
CA ASP A 107 46.90 9.51 -26.97
C ASP A 107 46.06 10.77 -26.76
N ARG A 108 45.09 10.72 -25.83
CA ARG A 108 44.28 11.89 -25.44
C ARG A 108 45.12 12.99 -24.80
N GLU A 109 46.12 12.65 -23.99
CA GLU A 109 47.05 13.63 -23.42
C GLU A 109 47.89 14.33 -24.50
N ASN A 110 48.34 13.60 -25.52
CA ASN A 110 49.08 14.20 -26.64
C ASN A 110 48.19 15.16 -27.47
N LEU A 111 46.92 14.81 -27.69
CA LEU A 111 45.95 15.69 -28.36
C LEU A 111 45.64 16.94 -27.53
N ASP A 112 45.57 16.80 -26.20
CA ASP A 112 45.39 17.92 -25.27
C ASP A 112 46.56 18.90 -25.30
N GLN A 113 47.79 18.42 -25.45
CA GLN A 113 48.98 19.27 -25.62
C GLN A 113 48.92 20.07 -26.93
N GLU A 114 48.54 19.45 -28.05
CA GLU A 114 48.34 20.18 -29.32
C GLU A 114 47.25 21.24 -29.19
N MET A 115 46.13 20.90 -28.54
CA MET A 115 45.05 21.83 -28.21
C MET A 115 45.53 22.98 -27.31
N GLY A 116 46.43 22.71 -26.37
CA GLY A 116 47.08 23.72 -25.52
C GLY A 116 47.97 24.69 -26.30
N LEU A 117 48.67 24.23 -27.34
CA LEU A 117 49.47 25.08 -28.23
C LEU A 117 48.60 25.96 -29.12
N LEU A 118 47.49 25.42 -29.64
CA LEU A 118 46.53 26.20 -30.44
C LEU A 118 45.90 27.33 -29.62
N LYS A 119 45.58 27.08 -28.34
CA LYS A 119 45.09 28.13 -27.43
C LYS A 119 46.09 29.28 -27.27
N GLN A 120 47.36 28.94 -27.01
CA GLN A 120 48.43 29.95 -26.89
C GLN A 120 48.60 30.75 -28.19
N GLU A 121 48.47 30.11 -29.34
CA GLU A 121 48.59 30.78 -30.63
C GLU A 121 47.39 31.70 -30.92
N ILE A 122 46.17 31.30 -30.54
CA ILE A 122 44.98 32.17 -30.58
C ILE A 122 45.22 33.44 -29.74
N ASP A 123 45.63 33.28 -28.48
CA ASP A 123 45.90 34.43 -27.60
C ASP A 123 47.03 35.30 -28.15
N ARG A 124 48.07 34.71 -28.76
CA ARG A 124 49.14 35.45 -29.44
C ARG A 124 48.61 36.28 -30.61
N ILE A 125 47.71 35.76 -31.45
CA ILE A 125 47.13 36.53 -32.56
C ILE A 125 46.32 37.70 -32.01
N VAL A 126 45.51 37.47 -30.98
CA VAL A 126 44.72 38.52 -30.32
C VAL A 126 45.63 39.63 -29.78
N ASP A 127 46.69 39.25 -29.06
CA ASP A 127 47.63 40.18 -28.45
C ASP A 127 48.51 40.90 -29.48
N THR A 128 48.81 40.30 -30.64
CA THR A 128 49.75 40.88 -31.62
C THR A 128 49.06 41.67 -32.73
N THR A 129 47.80 41.38 -33.04
CA THR A 129 47.06 42.04 -34.13
C THR A 129 46.78 43.50 -33.78
N ALA A 130 47.43 44.41 -34.50
CA ALA A 130 47.27 45.84 -34.32
C ALA A 130 47.28 46.59 -35.65
N TYR A 131 46.48 47.66 -35.73
CA TYR A 131 46.54 48.63 -36.81
C TYR A 131 46.98 49.97 -36.22
N ASN A 132 48.11 50.52 -36.67
CA ASN A 132 48.68 51.77 -36.14
C ASN A 132 48.83 51.78 -34.60
N ASN A 133 49.33 50.68 -34.03
CA ASN A 133 49.46 50.42 -32.58
C ASN A 133 48.13 50.31 -31.78
N ILE A 134 46.98 50.32 -32.45
CA ILE A 134 45.68 50.06 -31.82
C ILE A 134 45.42 48.56 -31.87
N LYS A 135 45.22 47.93 -30.71
CA LYS A 135 44.85 46.51 -30.61
C LYS A 135 43.41 46.34 -31.05
N LEU A 136 43.19 45.38 -31.95
CA LEU A 136 41.89 45.23 -32.63
C LEU A 136 41.01 44.16 -32.00
N LEU A 137 41.59 43.13 -31.38
CA LEU A 137 40.88 41.89 -31.03
C LEU A 137 40.74 41.65 -29.52
N ASP A 138 41.23 42.55 -28.66
CA ASP A 138 41.21 42.39 -27.20
C ASP A 138 39.94 42.95 -26.53
N GLY A 139 38.99 43.44 -27.33
CA GLY A 139 37.73 44.04 -26.87
C GLY A 139 37.85 45.36 -26.13
N SER A 140 39.07 45.89 -25.92
CA SER A 140 39.31 47.07 -25.09
C SER A 140 39.08 48.39 -25.84
N ASN A 141 39.20 48.38 -27.17
CA ASN A 141 39.21 49.58 -27.99
C ASN A 141 37.92 49.72 -28.81
N SER A 142 37.20 50.82 -28.60
CA SER A 142 36.11 51.24 -29.48
C SER A 142 36.65 52.22 -30.53
N SER A 143 36.48 51.89 -31.81
CA SER A 143 36.96 52.72 -32.92
C SER A 143 35.85 53.66 -33.36
N THR A 144 36.09 54.97 -33.21
CA THR A 144 35.15 56.00 -33.67
C THR A 144 35.75 56.73 -34.87
N LEU A 145 35.07 56.65 -36.00
CA LEU A 145 35.48 57.25 -37.26
C LEU A 145 34.64 58.50 -37.55
N GLN A 146 35.28 59.65 -37.71
CA GLN A 146 34.62 60.85 -38.21
C GLN A 146 34.39 60.69 -39.72
N ILE A 147 33.14 60.36 -40.10
CA ILE A 147 32.72 60.05 -41.48
C ILE A 147 31.86 61.15 -42.10
N GLY A 148 31.80 62.33 -41.46
CA GLY A 148 31.14 63.51 -41.99
C GLY A 148 31.92 64.79 -41.70
N GLN A 149 31.38 65.91 -42.16
CA GLN A 149 32.01 67.22 -42.04
C GLN A 149 31.69 67.88 -40.69
N ASN A 150 30.56 67.56 -40.07
CA ASN A 150 30.10 68.18 -38.83
C ASN A 150 30.41 67.32 -37.61
N LYS A 151 30.56 67.98 -36.45
CA LYS A 151 30.74 67.30 -35.17
C LYS A 151 29.56 66.37 -34.88
N GLY A 152 29.83 65.10 -34.58
CA GLY A 152 28.82 64.09 -34.28
C GLY A 152 28.38 63.24 -35.49
N GLU A 153 28.89 63.51 -36.69
CA GLU A 153 28.76 62.63 -37.86
C GLU A 153 29.82 61.51 -37.80
N GLU A 154 29.71 60.67 -36.77
CA GLU A 154 30.68 59.64 -36.43
C GLU A 154 30.09 58.22 -36.59
N LEU A 155 30.93 57.28 -37.00
CA LEU A 155 30.64 55.84 -36.98
C LEU A 155 31.49 55.20 -35.88
N THR A 156 30.84 54.84 -34.78
CA THR A 156 31.47 54.03 -33.73
C THR A 156 31.19 52.56 -33.98
N PHE A 157 32.24 51.74 -33.92
CA PHE A 157 32.11 50.29 -33.85
C PHE A 157 33.11 49.73 -32.85
N THR A 158 32.72 48.61 -32.24
CA THR A 158 33.55 47.88 -31.30
C THR A 158 33.74 46.47 -31.84
N ILE A 159 34.98 45.99 -31.81
CA ILE A 159 35.30 44.61 -32.12
C ILE A 159 35.32 43.87 -30.78
N ALA A 160 34.61 42.75 -30.69
CA ALA A 160 34.54 41.97 -29.46
C ALA A 160 35.90 41.32 -29.12
N ASP A 161 36.11 40.97 -27.85
CA ASP A 161 37.32 40.27 -27.41
C ASP A 161 37.34 38.83 -27.96
N MET A 162 38.36 38.51 -28.75
CA MET A 162 38.60 37.20 -29.38
C MET A 162 39.62 36.36 -28.61
N SER A 163 40.02 36.74 -27.40
CA SER A 163 40.90 35.93 -26.53
C SER A 163 40.28 34.58 -26.18
N THR A 164 41.10 33.58 -25.87
CA THR A 164 40.60 32.27 -25.42
C THR A 164 39.78 32.36 -24.13
N THR A 165 40.00 33.42 -23.35
CA THR A 165 39.24 33.73 -22.12
C THR A 165 37.87 34.35 -22.38
N SER A 166 37.63 34.93 -23.56
CA SER A 166 36.35 35.53 -23.95
C SER A 166 35.58 34.65 -24.94
N LEU A 167 36.28 33.93 -25.83
CA LEU A 167 35.67 33.05 -26.80
C LEU A 167 34.92 31.89 -26.13
N GLY A 168 33.70 31.63 -26.60
CA GLY A 168 32.79 30.63 -26.04
C GLY A 168 32.01 31.11 -24.81
N SER A 169 32.24 32.35 -24.35
CA SER A 169 31.50 32.98 -23.23
C SER A 169 30.18 33.63 -23.65
N SER A 170 30.02 34.00 -24.92
CA SER A 170 28.84 34.76 -25.36
C SER A 170 27.63 33.85 -25.55
N THR A 171 26.75 33.88 -24.54
CA THR A 171 25.27 34.04 -24.46
C THR A 171 24.35 33.77 -25.66
N SER A 172 24.80 33.09 -26.71
CA SER A 172 23.92 32.53 -27.74
C SER A 172 24.15 31.03 -27.82
N SER A 173 23.37 30.32 -27.00
CA SER A 173 23.16 28.87 -26.93
C SER A 173 24.33 27.98 -26.47
N ILE A 174 24.07 27.22 -25.40
CA ILE A 174 24.80 26.03 -24.85
C ILE A 174 25.95 26.41 -23.89
N ALA A 175 26.31 25.74 -22.78
CA ALA A 175 25.58 25.07 -21.70
C ALA A 175 26.50 25.02 -20.44
N VAL A 176 25.97 25.31 -19.25
CA VAL A 176 26.36 24.68 -17.96
C VAL A 176 25.11 24.55 -17.07
N ASN A 177 24.55 23.34 -17.03
CA ASN A 177 23.51 22.77 -16.13
C ASN A 177 22.40 23.68 -15.55
N ALA A 178 21.83 24.57 -16.36
CA ALA A 178 20.41 24.89 -16.23
C ALA A 178 19.63 23.73 -16.86
N SER A 179 18.95 22.95 -16.02
CA SER A 179 18.10 21.85 -16.49
C SER A 179 16.73 22.45 -16.71
N THR A 180 16.23 22.52 -17.94
CA THR A 180 14.80 22.85 -18.18
C THR A 180 13.88 21.69 -17.80
N SER A 181 14.48 20.55 -17.42
CA SER A 181 13.78 19.38 -16.94
C SER A 181 14.41 18.71 -15.71
N VAL A 182 13.58 18.23 -14.78
CA VAL A 182 13.96 17.35 -13.67
C VAL A 182 13.09 16.11 -13.71
N VAL A 183 13.72 14.94 -13.63
CA VAL A 183 13.05 13.64 -13.62
C VAL A 183 13.21 13.00 -12.24
N GLY A 184 12.09 12.60 -11.63
CA GLY A 184 12.02 11.61 -10.58
C GLY A 184 11.45 10.31 -11.14
N GLN A 185 11.99 9.16 -10.76
CA GLN A 185 11.47 7.84 -11.09
C GLN A 185 11.29 7.04 -9.81
N GLY A 186 10.05 6.64 -9.55
CA GLY A 186 9.71 5.71 -8.47
C GLY A 186 9.84 4.26 -8.91
N VAL A 187 9.15 3.39 -8.18
CA VAL A 187 8.92 2.01 -8.61
C VAL A 187 7.52 1.97 -9.20
N GLU A 188 7.45 1.78 -10.52
CA GLU A 188 6.20 1.72 -11.26
C GLU A 188 5.36 0.51 -10.80
N ALA A 189 4.05 0.71 -10.66
CA ALA A 189 3.14 -0.37 -10.35
C ALA A 189 2.88 -1.28 -11.56
N SER A 190 2.64 -2.56 -11.28
CA SER A 190 1.87 -3.39 -12.18
C SER A 190 0.42 -3.34 -11.74
N GLU A 191 -0.49 -2.98 -12.65
CA GLU A 191 -1.92 -2.91 -12.36
C GLU A 191 -2.44 -4.20 -11.70
N ASN A 192 -3.32 -4.07 -10.71
CA ASN A 192 -4.05 -5.18 -10.13
C ASN A 192 -5.50 -5.15 -10.63
N VAL A 193 -5.94 -6.19 -11.33
CA VAL A 193 -7.23 -6.24 -12.01
C VAL A 193 -8.11 -7.33 -11.41
N VAL A 194 -9.33 -6.95 -11.02
CA VAL A 194 -10.36 -7.85 -10.48
C VAL A 194 -11.68 -7.62 -11.24
N ASN A 195 -12.29 -8.70 -11.72
CA ASN A 195 -13.59 -8.66 -12.36
C ASN A 195 -14.69 -8.99 -11.35
N LEU A 196 -15.66 -8.09 -11.22
CA LEU A 196 -16.90 -8.25 -10.45
C LEU A 196 -18.03 -8.61 -11.41
N THR A 197 -18.52 -9.83 -11.40
CA THR A 197 -19.62 -10.27 -12.26
C THR A 197 -20.90 -10.40 -11.46
N PHE A 198 -21.89 -9.57 -11.80
CA PHE A 198 -23.18 -9.53 -11.11
C PHE A 198 -24.19 -10.44 -11.82
N ASN A 199 -24.79 -11.37 -11.08
CA ASN A 199 -25.74 -12.33 -11.61
C ASN A 199 -27.14 -12.03 -11.11
N GLY A 200 -28.02 -11.64 -12.04
CA GLY A 200 -29.40 -11.24 -11.76
C GLY A 200 -29.60 -9.74 -11.93
N ASN A 201 -30.83 -9.32 -12.20
CA ASN A 201 -31.18 -7.91 -12.30
C ASN A 201 -31.66 -7.41 -10.93
N ASP A 202 -30.72 -7.03 -10.08
CA ASP A 202 -30.93 -6.70 -8.66
C ASP A 202 -30.30 -5.34 -8.28
N SER A 203 -30.52 -4.89 -7.05
CA SER A 203 -29.77 -3.82 -6.40
C SER A 203 -28.69 -4.40 -5.52
N TYR A 204 -27.43 -4.04 -5.81
CA TYR A 204 -26.27 -4.58 -5.12
C TYR A 204 -25.61 -3.50 -4.25
N GLY A 205 -25.30 -3.81 -2.99
CA GLY A 205 -24.48 -3.00 -2.09
C GLY A 205 -23.28 -3.80 -1.61
N PHE A 206 -22.12 -3.18 -1.45
CA PHE A 206 -20.88 -3.84 -1.00
C PHE A 206 -19.84 -2.79 -0.64
N LYS A 207 -18.74 -3.22 -0.01
CA LYS A 207 -17.57 -2.39 0.24
C LYS A 207 -16.36 -2.89 -0.52
N VAL A 208 -15.49 -1.96 -0.90
CA VAL A 208 -14.23 -2.27 -1.58
C VAL A 208 -13.08 -1.62 -0.83
N LEU A 209 -12.03 -2.37 -0.49
CA LEU A 209 -10.77 -1.82 0.00
C LEU A 209 -9.69 -1.91 -1.07
N PHE A 210 -8.84 -0.89 -1.13
CA PHE A 210 -7.71 -0.76 -2.06
C PHE A 210 -6.35 -0.81 -1.35
N ASP A 211 -6.27 -1.47 -0.19
CA ASP A 211 -5.03 -1.67 0.55
C ASP A 211 -5.07 -2.89 1.48
N ALA A 212 -3.90 -3.40 1.84
CA ALA A 212 -3.78 -4.51 2.79
C ALA A 212 -4.02 -4.09 4.25
N ASP A 213 -3.81 -2.79 4.55
CA ASP A 213 -3.87 -2.22 5.89
C ASP A 213 -5.29 -1.79 6.32
N ASN A 214 -6.28 -2.02 5.44
CA ASN A 214 -7.69 -1.68 5.62
C ASN A 214 -7.95 -0.19 5.91
N THR A 215 -7.15 0.71 5.34
CA THR A 215 -7.28 2.16 5.52
C THR A 215 -7.98 2.86 4.37
N LYS A 216 -8.07 2.21 3.20
CA LYS A 216 -8.59 2.79 1.95
C LYS A 216 -9.87 2.09 1.49
N GLU A 217 -10.97 2.35 2.18
CA GLU A 217 -12.27 1.69 1.94
C GLU A 217 -13.30 2.63 1.30
N ILE A 218 -14.01 2.15 0.27
CA ILE A 218 -15.20 2.79 -0.28
C ILE A 218 -16.44 1.95 -0.02
N THR A 219 -17.56 2.61 0.28
CA THR A 219 -18.86 1.97 0.47
C THR A 219 -19.76 2.24 -0.73
N ILE A 220 -20.24 1.16 -1.36
CA ILE A 220 -21.23 1.22 -2.45
C ILE A 220 -22.60 0.94 -1.86
N ALA A 221 -23.43 1.98 -1.79
CA ALA A 221 -24.83 1.83 -1.39
C ALA A 221 -25.61 0.98 -2.42
N PRO A 222 -26.70 0.30 -2.02
CA PRO A 222 -27.51 -0.54 -2.91
C PRO A 222 -27.88 0.17 -4.21
N THR A 223 -27.28 -0.28 -5.31
CA THR A 223 -27.40 0.34 -6.64
C THR A 223 -28.01 -0.65 -7.61
N ALA A 224 -29.12 -0.27 -8.25
CA ALA A 224 -29.82 -1.11 -9.22
C ALA A 224 -29.02 -1.33 -10.50
N MET A 225 -28.88 -2.59 -10.91
CA MET A 225 -28.46 -2.97 -12.26
C MET A 225 -29.63 -2.76 -13.23
N VAL A 226 -29.36 -2.12 -14.37
CA VAL A 226 -30.41 -1.75 -15.33
C VAL A 226 -30.25 -2.58 -16.59
N ALA A 227 -31.26 -3.40 -16.90
CA ALA A 227 -31.37 -4.15 -18.17
C ALA A 227 -30.17 -5.07 -18.47
N GLY A 228 -29.53 -5.65 -17.45
CA GLY A 228 -28.39 -6.54 -17.65
C GLY A 228 -27.04 -5.84 -17.83
N ASP A 229 -26.97 -4.52 -17.60
CA ASP A 229 -25.74 -3.73 -17.71
C ASP A 229 -25.32 -3.16 -16.34
N ALA A 230 -24.08 -3.44 -15.94
CA ALA A 230 -23.48 -2.98 -14.71
C ALA A 230 -22.90 -1.55 -14.80
N ALA A 231 -23.17 -0.80 -15.88
CA ALA A 231 -22.72 0.58 -16.06
C ALA A 231 -23.12 1.53 -14.91
N THR A 232 -24.31 1.36 -14.32
CA THR A 232 -24.76 2.14 -13.16
C THR A 232 -23.91 1.86 -11.92
N ILE A 233 -23.52 0.60 -11.72
CA ILE A 233 -22.68 0.16 -10.60
C ILE A 233 -21.24 0.65 -10.81
N ALA A 234 -20.67 0.50 -12.00
CA ALA A 234 -19.34 1.04 -12.32
C ALA A 234 -19.29 2.57 -12.15
N LYS A 235 -20.37 3.27 -12.51
CA LYS A 235 -20.49 4.71 -12.23
C LYS A 235 -20.50 4.99 -10.73
N ALA A 236 -21.30 4.26 -9.94
CA ALA A 236 -21.35 4.43 -8.49
C ALA A 236 -19.97 4.20 -7.84
N ILE A 237 -19.23 3.18 -8.29
CA ILE A 237 -17.86 2.93 -7.84
C ILE A 237 -16.94 4.11 -8.20
N ASN A 238 -16.93 4.56 -9.46
CA ASN A 238 -16.08 5.68 -9.89
C ASN A 238 -16.46 6.99 -9.18
N ASP A 239 -17.74 7.22 -8.88
CA ASP A 239 -18.19 8.39 -8.12
C ASP A 239 -17.63 8.37 -6.69
N GLN A 240 -17.60 7.19 -6.04
CA GLN A 240 -17.01 7.02 -4.70
C GLN A 240 -15.48 7.15 -4.74
N ILE A 241 -14.81 6.55 -5.72
CA ILE A 241 -13.36 6.71 -5.93
C ILE A 241 -13.00 8.19 -6.13
N ALA A 242 -13.80 8.95 -6.87
CA ALA A 242 -13.55 10.37 -7.11
C ALA A 242 -13.79 11.26 -5.87
N ALA A 243 -14.63 10.81 -4.94
CA ALA A 243 -14.98 11.53 -3.72
C ALA A 243 -13.99 11.29 -2.58
N ASP A 244 -13.36 10.11 -2.53
CA ASP A 244 -12.40 9.72 -1.51
C ASP A 244 -10.97 10.24 -1.84
N ALA A 245 -10.33 10.89 -0.88
CA ALA A 245 -9.02 11.54 -1.11
C ALA A 245 -7.86 10.54 -1.24
N ASP A 246 -7.97 9.34 -0.68
CA ASP A 246 -6.88 8.36 -0.57
C ASP A 246 -6.86 7.36 -1.73
N VAL A 247 -7.99 7.15 -2.42
CA VAL A 247 -8.12 6.26 -3.60
C VAL A 247 -8.38 7.00 -4.91
N LYS A 248 -8.60 8.32 -4.89
CA LYS A 248 -8.78 9.10 -6.11
C LYS A 248 -7.58 8.97 -7.03
N GLY A 249 -7.84 8.56 -8.28
CA GLY A 249 -6.82 8.41 -9.31
C GLY A 249 -5.94 7.15 -9.17
N THR A 250 -6.13 6.34 -8.11
CA THR A 250 -5.37 5.09 -7.90
C THR A 250 -6.15 3.86 -8.37
N ALA A 251 -7.45 3.98 -8.62
CA ALA A 251 -8.29 2.89 -9.11
C ALA A 251 -9.33 3.37 -10.12
N VAL A 252 -9.79 2.47 -10.99
CA VAL A 252 -10.85 2.73 -11.97
C VAL A 252 -11.78 1.52 -12.09
N ALA A 253 -13.07 1.78 -12.35
CA ALA A 253 -14.07 0.76 -12.61
C ALA A 253 -14.62 0.90 -14.03
N LYS A 254 -14.65 -0.19 -14.80
CA LYS A 254 -15.22 -0.22 -16.16
C LYS A 254 -16.24 -1.34 -16.30
N ALA A 255 -17.44 -0.99 -16.73
CA ALA A 255 -18.47 -1.98 -17.04
C ALA A 255 -18.34 -2.55 -18.46
N SER A 256 -18.63 -3.83 -18.60
CA SER A 256 -18.81 -4.54 -19.86
C SER A 256 -19.89 -5.61 -19.67
N GLY A 257 -21.15 -5.28 -20.01
CA GLY A 257 -22.28 -6.16 -19.74
C GLY A 257 -22.53 -6.29 -18.24
N THR A 258 -22.62 -7.52 -17.73
CA THR A 258 -22.84 -7.79 -16.30
C THR A 258 -21.57 -7.73 -15.46
N THR A 259 -20.40 -7.53 -16.07
CA THR A 259 -19.11 -7.49 -15.38
C THR A 259 -18.60 -6.07 -15.22
N VAL A 260 -18.15 -5.71 -14.03
CA VAL A 260 -17.35 -4.53 -13.73
C VAL A 260 -15.90 -4.95 -13.50
N THR A 261 -14.99 -4.50 -14.34
CA THR A 261 -13.56 -4.65 -14.11
C THR A 261 -13.09 -3.51 -13.22
N LEU A 262 -12.63 -3.85 -12.02
CA LEU A 262 -11.88 -2.98 -11.13
C LEU A 262 -10.40 -3.12 -11.44
N THR A 263 -9.72 -1.99 -11.62
CA THR A 263 -8.28 -1.94 -11.81
C THR A 263 -7.69 -1.01 -10.76
N SER A 264 -6.85 -1.53 -9.87
CA SER A 264 -5.94 -0.73 -9.03
C SER A 264 -4.71 -0.42 -9.86
N LEU A 265 -4.57 0.85 -10.22
CA LEU A 265 -3.47 1.35 -11.04
C LEU A 265 -2.16 1.40 -10.26
N ASP A 266 -2.22 1.57 -8.94
CA ASP A 266 -1.07 1.58 -8.01
C ASP A 266 -0.60 0.17 -7.60
N GLY A 267 -1.22 -0.88 -8.14
CA GLY A 267 -0.91 -2.27 -7.84
C GLY A 267 -1.35 -2.75 -6.46
N SER A 268 -2.09 -1.92 -5.70
CA SER A 268 -2.60 -2.30 -4.38
C SER A 268 -3.58 -3.48 -4.43
N SER A 269 -3.75 -4.16 -3.29
CA SER A 269 -4.71 -5.26 -3.16
C SER A 269 -6.13 -4.74 -3.30
N ILE A 270 -7.01 -5.54 -3.90
CA ILE A 270 -8.44 -5.22 -4.00
C ILE A 270 -9.18 -6.22 -3.14
N LYS A 271 -9.95 -5.72 -2.18
CA LYS A 271 -10.79 -6.53 -1.31
C LYS A 271 -12.26 -6.18 -1.49
N VAL A 272 -13.13 -7.18 -1.49
CA VAL A 272 -14.59 -6.98 -1.54
C VAL A 272 -15.23 -7.72 -0.36
N HIS A 273 -16.07 -7.02 0.38
CA HIS A 273 -16.78 -7.55 1.55
C HIS A 273 -18.11 -6.82 1.80
N ASP A 274 -18.85 -7.23 2.82
CA ASP A 274 -20.17 -6.70 3.21
C ASP A 274 -21.15 -6.65 2.02
N PHE A 275 -21.20 -7.72 1.22
CA PHE A 275 -22.09 -7.80 0.06
C PHE A 275 -23.56 -7.94 0.48
N THR A 276 -24.44 -7.21 -0.19
CA THR A 276 -25.89 -7.19 -0.01
C THR A 276 -26.58 -7.13 -1.37
N SER A 277 -27.74 -7.76 -1.48
CA SER A 277 -28.62 -7.73 -2.64
C SER A 277 -30.10 -7.62 -2.22
N ALA A 278 -30.93 -6.92 -3.01
CA ALA A 278 -32.33 -6.72 -2.64
C ALA A 278 -33.23 -7.96 -2.92
N ALA A 279 -32.74 -8.90 -3.74
CA ALA A 279 -33.32 -10.20 -4.01
C ALA A 279 -32.21 -11.27 -3.94
N ALA A 280 -32.30 -12.36 -4.71
CA ALA A 280 -31.31 -13.45 -4.69
C ALA A 280 -30.15 -13.23 -5.68
N GLY A 281 -29.72 -11.98 -5.89
CA GLY A 281 -28.60 -11.66 -6.77
C GLY A 281 -27.26 -12.07 -6.16
N THR A 282 -26.33 -12.59 -6.98
CA THR A 282 -24.98 -12.99 -6.54
C THR A 282 -23.89 -12.16 -7.21
N LEU A 283 -22.74 -12.02 -6.55
CA LEU A 283 -21.56 -11.34 -7.05
C LEU A 283 -20.37 -12.31 -7.14
N THR A 284 -19.94 -12.65 -8.35
CA THR A 284 -18.70 -13.41 -8.54
C THR A 284 -17.52 -12.46 -8.70
N VAL A 285 -16.58 -12.51 -7.77
CA VAL A 285 -15.31 -11.80 -7.81
C VAL A 285 -14.23 -12.72 -8.40
N ASN A 286 -13.59 -12.29 -9.47
CA ASN A 286 -12.56 -13.04 -10.19
C ASN A 286 -11.29 -12.20 -10.35
N PRO A 287 -10.18 -12.54 -9.67
CA PRO A 287 -8.89 -11.90 -9.90
C PRO A 287 -8.38 -12.24 -11.30
N VAL A 288 -7.77 -11.27 -11.97
CA VAL A 288 -7.24 -11.41 -13.35
C VAL A 288 -5.72 -11.40 -13.36
N THR A 289 -5.11 -10.54 -12.55
CA THR A 289 -3.65 -10.35 -12.47
C THR A 289 -3.02 -11.26 -11.42
N ASP A 290 -3.72 -11.53 -10.32
CA ASP A 290 -3.31 -12.48 -9.31
C ASP A 290 -3.84 -13.88 -9.65
N SER A 291 -2.99 -14.69 -10.28
CA SER A 291 -3.30 -16.09 -10.63
C SER A 291 -3.28 -17.05 -9.44
N SER A 292 -2.91 -16.57 -8.25
CA SER A 292 -2.87 -17.37 -7.02
C SER A 292 -4.16 -17.34 -6.21
N ALA A 293 -4.99 -16.30 -6.38
CA ALA A 293 -6.32 -16.20 -5.77
C ALA A 293 -7.39 -16.88 -6.66
N ALA A 294 -8.23 -17.73 -6.07
CA ALA A 294 -9.35 -18.35 -6.78
C ALA A 294 -10.54 -17.38 -6.88
N SER A 295 -11.33 -17.50 -7.95
CA SER A 295 -12.60 -16.77 -8.04
C SER A 295 -13.56 -17.20 -6.93
N LYS A 296 -14.27 -16.23 -6.35
CA LYS A 296 -15.20 -16.43 -5.24
C LYS A 296 -16.55 -15.82 -5.60
N THR A 297 -17.65 -16.52 -5.32
CA THR A 297 -19.00 -15.93 -5.43
C THR A 297 -19.45 -15.53 -4.03
N LEU A 298 -19.95 -14.30 -3.91
CA LEU A 298 -20.54 -13.72 -2.72
C LEU A 298 -22.06 -13.72 -2.94
N GLU A 299 -22.79 -14.15 -1.93
CA GLU A 299 -24.25 -14.16 -1.91
C GLU A 299 -24.74 -13.41 -0.67
N ASP A 300 -25.85 -12.66 -0.78
CA ASP A 300 -26.53 -12.05 0.37
C ASP A 300 -27.39 -13.16 1.02
N VAL A 301 -26.80 -13.90 1.95
CA VAL A 301 -27.49 -14.98 2.67
C VAL A 301 -27.26 -14.75 4.15
N THR A 302 -28.31 -14.20 4.76
CA THR A 302 -28.42 -13.95 6.20
C THR A 302 -27.92 -15.16 6.98
N GLU A 303 -26.98 -14.96 7.90
CA GLU A 303 -26.41 -15.99 8.79
C GLU A 303 -27.46 -17.05 9.17
N SER A 304 -27.21 -18.32 8.83
CA SER A 304 -28.19 -19.40 9.02
C SER A 304 -28.52 -19.51 10.52
N ALA A 305 -29.70 -19.00 10.88
CA ALA A 305 -30.14 -18.92 12.26
C ALA A 305 -30.15 -20.31 12.89
N ALA A 306 -29.58 -20.42 14.10
CA ALA A 306 -29.64 -21.61 14.93
C ALA A 306 -31.04 -22.25 14.89
N LEU A 307 -31.13 -23.52 14.48
CA LEU A 307 -32.41 -24.23 14.57
C LEU A 307 -32.55 -24.79 15.98
N THR A 308 -33.32 -24.10 16.82
CA THR A 308 -33.67 -24.57 18.15
C THR A 308 -34.90 -25.47 18.10
N ASN A 309 -34.77 -26.67 18.65
CA ASN A 309 -35.89 -27.50 19.07
C ASN A 309 -36.40 -26.97 20.42
N THR A 310 -37.66 -26.56 20.48
CA THR A 310 -38.27 -25.96 21.69
C THR A 310 -38.59 -26.99 22.78
N GLY A 311 -38.13 -28.23 22.61
CA GLY A 311 -38.31 -29.32 23.55
C GLY A 311 -39.66 -30.02 23.36
N GLY A 312 -39.75 -31.26 23.84
CA GLY A 312 -41.01 -31.90 24.13
C GLY A 312 -41.57 -31.46 25.49
N THR A 313 -42.25 -32.37 26.19
CA THR A 313 -42.62 -32.14 27.59
C THR A 313 -41.46 -32.62 28.45
N ALA A 314 -40.84 -31.73 29.23
CA ALA A 314 -39.74 -32.08 30.12
C ALA A 314 -40.20 -33.06 31.22
N ALA A 315 -39.35 -34.02 31.55
CA ALA A 315 -39.61 -34.94 32.65
C ALA A 315 -39.67 -34.18 33.99
N THR A 316 -40.60 -34.57 34.85
CA THR A 316 -40.52 -34.23 36.29
C THR A 316 -40.01 -35.46 37.01
N ALA A 317 -38.97 -35.33 37.83
CA ALA A 317 -38.35 -36.45 38.52
C ALA A 317 -39.36 -37.15 39.45
N SER A 318 -39.33 -38.48 39.46
CA SER A 318 -40.07 -39.29 40.43
C SER A 318 -39.24 -39.41 41.71
N THR A 319 -39.86 -39.21 42.87
CA THR A 319 -39.20 -39.23 44.18
C THR A 319 -39.81 -40.29 45.10
N ALA A 320 -39.01 -40.90 45.95
CA ALA A 320 -39.47 -41.80 47.02
C ALA A 320 -38.41 -41.94 48.11
N SER A 321 -38.81 -42.18 49.36
CA SER A 321 -37.88 -42.43 50.46
C SER A 321 -38.20 -43.71 51.21
N LEU A 322 -37.17 -44.52 51.48
CA LEU A 322 -37.26 -45.76 52.25
C LEU A 322 -36.42 -45.62 53.52
N MET A 323 -36.99 -45.91 54.69
CA MET A 323 -36.24 -45.90 55.95
C MET A 323 -36.32 -47.24 56.67
N VAL A 324 -35.18 -47.73 57.16
CA VAL A 324 -35.03 -49.00 57.87
C VAL A 324 -34.09 -48.85 59.07
N GLU A 325 -34.29 -49.58 60.16
CA GLU A 325 -33.33 -49.58 61.28
C GLU A 325 -32.01 -50.26 60.90
N HIS A 326 -30.86 -49.65 61.20
CA HIS A 326 -29.54 -50.24 60.91
C HIS A 326 -29.23 -51.43 61.86
N ALA A 327 -28.24 -52.27 61.53
CA ALA A 327 -27.93 -53.53 62.23
C ALA A 327 -29.08 -54.58 62.25
N LYS A 328 -30.11 -54.39 61.43
CA LYS A 328 -31.22 -55.33 61.22
C LYS A 328 -31.20 -55.81 59.78
N ALA A 329 -31.72 -57.01 59.51
CA ALA A 329 -31.72 -57.56 58.16
C ALA A 329 -33.06 -57.35 57.44
N TYR A 330 -33.00 -56.92 56.18
CA TYR A 330 -34.17 -56.73 55.31
C TYR A 330 -33.87 -57.18 53.88
N SER A 331 -34.89 -57.60 53.15
CA SER A 331 -34.83 -57.84 51.71
C SER A 331 -36.02 -57.20 51.03
N PHE A 332 -35.80 -56.54 49.90
CA PHE A 332 -36.87 -55.96 49.09
C PHE A 332 -36.42 -55.88 47.63
N LYS A 333 -37.35 -55.58 46.72
CA LYS A 333 -37.06 -55.35 45.30
C LYS A 333 -37.37 -53.92 44.92
N ILE A 334 -36.47 -53.28 44.18
CA ILE A 334 -36.69 -51.97 43.55
C ILE A 334 -36.75 -52.19 42.04
N ASN A 335 -37.85 -51.80 41.40
CA ASN A 335 -38.13 -52.02 39.97
C ASN A 335 -37.85 -53.47 39.51
N GLY A 336 -38.10 -54.45 40.39
CA GLY A 336 -37.91 -55.88 40.14
C GLY A 336 -36.53 -56.46 40.53
N THR A 337 -35.53 -55.62 40.80
CA THR A 337 -34.18 -56.02 41.21
C THR A 337 -34.08 -56.16 42.72
N GLU A 338 -33.50 -57.25 43.22
CA GLU A 338 -33.40 -57.54 44.66
C GLU A 338 -32.29 -56.73 45.36
N VAL A 339 -32.61 -56.16 46.52
CA VAL A 339 -31.72 -55.44 47.42
C VAL A 339 -31.83 -56.06 48.81
N LYS A 340 -30.67 -56.33 49.44
CA LYS A 340 -30.57 -56.88 50.79
C LYS A 340 -29.78 -55.93 51.69
N VAL A 341 -30.27 -55.75 52.90
CA VAL A 341 -29.62 -55.03 54.01
C VAL A 341 -29.26 -56.04 55.08
N GLY A 342 -28.00 -56.08 55.51
CA GLY A 342 -27.46 -57.07 56.44
C GLY A 342 -27.35 -56.56 57.88
N THR A 343 -27.10 -57.49 58.81
CA THR A 343 -26.99 -57.18 60.25
C THR A 343 -25.65 -56.57 60.67
N GLY A 344 -24.65 -56.58 59.77
CA GLY A 344 -23.34 -55.95 59.95
C GLY A 344 -23.28 -54.51 59.43
N ASP A 345 -24.29 -54.07 58.69
CA ASP A 345 -24.34 -52.74 58.06
C ASP A 345 -24.75 -51.72 59.13
N THR A 346 -23.76 -51.01 59.66
CA THR A 346 -23.92 -50.10 60.81
C THR A 346 -23.31 -48.72 60.59
N ASP A 347 -22.52 -48.54 59.54
CA ASP A 347 -21.85 -47.29 59.20
C ASP A 347 -22.34 -46.71 57.88
N GLN A 348 -21.94 -45.46 57.63
CA GLN A 348 -22.38 -44.70 56.44
C GLN A 348 -21.85 -45.35 55.15
N ALA A 349 -20.66 -45.95 55.17
CA ALA A 349 -20.08 -46.63 54.03
C ALA A 349 -20.92 -47.85 53.58
N ALA A 350 -21.44 -48.63 54.53
CA ALA A 350 -22.39 -49.71 54.23
C ALA A 350 -23.72 -49.17 53.67
N GLY A 351 -24.22 -48.06 54.23
CA GLY A 351 -25.39 -47.35 53.72
C GLY A 351 -25.21 -46.88 52.27
N ASP A 352 -24.08 -46.26 51.95
CA ASP A 352 -23.75 -45.79 50.61
C ASP A 352 -23.63 -46.95 49.62
N ALA A 353 -23.09 -48.10 50.05
CA ALA A 353 -23.03 -49.31 49.22
C ALA A 353 -24.43 -49.88 48.93
N ILE A 354 -25.37 -49.80 49.87
CA ILE A 354 -26.77 -50.18 49.66
C ILE A 354 -27.46 -49.17 48.74
N ALA A 355 -27.26 -47.87 48.94
CA ALA A 355 -27.77 -46.82 48.05
C ALA A 355 -27.28 -46.99 46.61
N ALA A 356 -26.01 -47.37 46.41
CA ALA A 356 -25.48 -47.67 45.08
C ALA A 356 -26.21 -48.84 44.41
N LYS A 357 -26.56 -49.90 45.16
CA LYS A 357 -27.35 -51.03 44.63
C LYS A 357 -28.78 -50.60 44.28
N ILE A 358 -29.41 -49.79 45.12
CA ILE A 358 -30.74 -49.21 44.83
C ILE A 358 -30.67 -48.32 43.59
N LYS A 359 -29.63 -47.49 43.46
CA LYS A 359 -29.39 -46.65 42.29
C LYS A 359 -29.30 -47.49 41.01
N SER A 360 -28.43 -48.49 40.99
CA SER A 360 -28.29 -49.39 39.82
C SER A 360 -29.59 -50.14 39.50
N ALA A 361 -30.39 -50.49 40.51
CA ALA A 361 -31.69 -51.13 40.31
C ALA A 361 -32.70 -50.20 39.60
N ILE A 362 -32.70 -48.90 39.91
CA ILE A 362 -33.55 -47.91 39.24
C ILE A 362 -33.06 -47.69 37.80
N GLU A 363 -31.76 -47.43 37.61
CA GLU A 363 -31.14 -47.16 36.31
C GLU A 363 -31.25 -48.33 35.32
N ALA A 364 -31.30 -49.58 35.80
CA ALA A 364 -31.48 -50.75 34.94
C ALA A 364 -32.82 -50.74 34.16
N THR A 365 -33.78 -49.94 34.60
CA THR A 365 -35.13 -49.84 34.02
C THR A 365 -35.50 -48.43 33.55
N SER A 366 -34.66 -47.43 33.83
CA SER A 366 -34.87 -46.02 33.53
C SER A 366 -34.01 -45.58 32.33
N SER A 367 -34.51 -44.63 31.54
CA SER A 367 -33.74 -43.97 30.48
C SER A 367 -32.95 -42.74 30.97
N GLY A 368 -33.04 -42.43 32.27
CA GLY A 368 -32.41 -41.30 32.92
C GLY A 368 -31.42 -41.70 34.01
N THR A 369 -30.89 -40.72 34.74
CA THR A 369 -29.96 -40.93 35.86
C THR A 369 -30.72 -40.98 37.18
N ALA A 370 -30.47 -42.03 37.97
CA ALA A 370 -31.05 -42.10 39.31
C ALA A 370 -30.09 -41.48 40.35
N THR A 371 -30.65 -40.76 41.32
CA THR A 371 -29.91 -40.35 42.51
C THR A 371 -30.46 -41.09 43.71
N VAL A 372 -29.59 -41.76 44.46
CA VAL A 372 -29.96 -42.38 45.73
C VAL A 372 -28.96 -41.95 46.78
N THR A 373 -29.46 -41.31 47.83
CA THR A 373 -28.64 -40.85 48.96
C THR A 373 -28.99 -41.65 50.20
N ALA A 374 -28.00 -42.28 50.83
CA ALA A 374 -28.16 -42.87 52.15
C ALA A 374 -27.83 -41.84 53.23
N THR A 375 -28.67 -41.72 54.24
CA THR A 375 -28.40 -40.92 55.44
C THR A 375 -28.60 -41.78 56.68
N ILE A 376 -27.62 -41.81 57.59
CA ILE A 376 -27.79 -42.42 58.92
C ILE A 376 -28.22 -41.38 59.95
N ASN A 377 -29.32 -41.64 60.66
CA ASN A 377 -29.72 -40.84 61.80
C ASN A 377 -30.23 -41.71 62.95
N ALA A 378 -29.60 -41.57 64.13
CA ALA A 378 -30.04 -42.14 65.41
C ALA A 378 -30.50 -43.62 65.38
N GLY A 379 -29.79 -44.50 64.66
CA GLY A 379 -30.20 -45.91 64.57
C GLY A 379 -30.82 -46.34 63.24
N LYS A 380 -31.07 -45.42 62.30
CA LYS A 380 -31.88 -45.67 61.09
C LYS A 380 -31.14 -45.23 59.83
N TYR A 381 -31.28 -46.02 58.77
CA TYR A 381 -30.93 -45.66 57.39
C TYR A 381 -32.14 -45.07 56.69
N THR A 382 -32.00 -43.89 56.10
CA THR A 382 -32.96 -43.34 55.13
C THR A 382 -32.31 -43.31 53.76
N PHE A 383 -32.97 -43.90 52.77
CA PHE A 383 -32.61 -43.91 51.37
C PHE A 383 -33.56 -43.00 50.60
N ASP A 384 -33.08 -41.82 50.23
CA ASP A 384 -33.82 -40.85 49.42
C ASP A 384 -33.49 -41.12 47.95
N MET A 385 -34.52 -41.49 47.19
CA MET A 385 -34.43 -41.95 45.81
C MET A 385 -35.10 -40.92 44.89
N ALA A 386 -34.44 -40.60 43.78
CA ALA A 386 -35.05 -39.86 42.69
C ALA A 386 -34.63 -40.44 41.33
N ASP A 387 -35.56 -40.44 40.38
CA ASP A 387 -35.36 -40.81 38.98
C ASP A 387 -35.72 -39.61 38.10
N ASP A 388 -34.71 -39.02 37.44
CA ASP A 388 -34.88 -37.81 36.64
C ASP A 388 -35.71 -38.02 35.37
N SER A 389 -35.88 -39.27 34.92
CA SER A 389 -36.69 -39.62 33.75
C SER A 389 -38.20 -39.48 34.00
N GLY A 390 -38.61 -39.37 35.27
CA GLY A 390 -40.01 -39.41 35.68
C GLY A 390 -40.65 -40.80 35.60
N ALA A 391 -39.85 -41.86 35.40
CA ALA A 391 -40.33 -43.24 35.53
C ALA A 391 -40.61 -43.58 37.01
N ARG A 392 -41.56 -44.49 37.26
CA ARG A 392 -41.99 -44.82 38.63
C ARG A 392 -40.92 -45.61 39.38
N ILE A 393 -40.78 -45.33 40.67
CA ILE A 393 -39.94 -46.10 41.60
C ILE A 393 -40.86 -47.04 42.38
N ASP A 394 -40.80 -48.33 42.06
CA ASP A 394 -41.64 -49.38 42.62
C ASP A 394 -40.83 -50.28 43.56
N MET A 395 -41.20 -50.27 44.85
CA MET A 395 -40.74 -51.22 45.85
C MET A 395 -41.72 -52.38 46.00
N THR A 396 -41.22 -53.60 45.89
CA THR A 396 -42.01 -54.83 46.04
C THR A 396 -41.31 -55.88 46.90
N ALA A 397 -42.06 -56.86 47.39
CA ALA A 397 -41.52 -58.01 48.14
C ALA A 397 -40.66 -57.65 49.37
N PHE A 398 -41.05 -56.60 50.11
CA PHE A 398 -40.35 -56.22 51.34
C PHE A 398 -40.47 -57.33 52.41
N GLN A 399 -39.38 -57.72 53.05
CA GLN A 399 -39.36 -58.68 54.15
C GLN A 399 -38.36 -58.26 55.23
N LYS A 400 -38.75 -58.43 56.48
CA LYS A 400 -37.91 -58.32 57.68
C LYS A 400 -37.28 -59.69 57.94
N LEU A 401 -35.96 -59.77 57.92
CA LEU A 401 -35.24 -61.03 58.14
C LEU A 401 -34.83 -61.14 59.62
N THR A 402 -35.34 -62.16 60.31
CA THR A 402 -34.90 -62.53 61.66
C THR A 402 -33.95 -63.72 61.59
N THR A 403 -32.82 -63.67 62.29
CA THR A 403 -31.85 -64.78 62.34
C THR A 403 -31.87 -65.49 63.69
N THR A 404 -31.78 -66.83 63.66
CA THR A 404 -31.55 -67.65 64.85
C THR A 404 -30.05 -67.81 65.06
N ALA A 405 -29.55 -67.87 66.30
CA ALA A 405 -28.11 -67.94 66.56
C ALA A 405 -27.46 -69.17 65.91
N VAL A 406 -26.38 -68.96 65.15
CA VAL A 406 -25.62 -70.02 64.45
C VAL A 406 -24.27 -70.22 65.15
N PRO A 407 -23.90 -71.45 65.57
CA PRO A 407 -22.59 -71.75 66.17
C PRO A 407 -21.40 -71.50 65.22
N ASN A 408 -20.17 -71.45 65.77
CA ASN A 408 -18.95 -71.33 64.95
C ASN A 408 -18.79 -72.47 63.94
N GLY A 409 -18.30 -72.14 62.75
CA GLY A 409 -18.11 -73.06 61.64
C GLY A 409 -16.79 -73.84 61.66
N ALA A 410 -16.71 -74.83 60.78
CA ALA A 410 -15.55 -75.63 60.40
C ALA A 410 -15.39 -75.73 58.87
N ILE A 411 -14.15 -75.96 58.42
CA ILE A 411 -13.78 -76.30 57.03
C ILE A 411 -13.31 -77.76 56.99
N THR A 412 -13.81 -78.52 56.02
CA THR A 412 -13.41 -79.90 55.77
C THR A 412 -12.50 -79.99 54.55
N PHE A 413 -11.38 -80.68 54.65
CA PHE A 413 -10.40 -80.88 53.59
C PHE A 413 -10.34 -82.35 53.18
N GLN A 414 -10.41 -82.63 51.88
CA GLN A 414 -10.20 -83.97 51.31
C GLN A 414 -9.11 -83.92 50.24
N ASN A 415 -8.43 -85.06 50.04
CA ASN A 415 -7.39 -85.25 49.03
C ASN A 415 -6.19 -84.29 49.19
N VAL A 416 -5.75 -84.11 50.43
CA VAL A 416 -4.58 -83.30 50.82
C VAL A 416 -3.48 -84.20 51.41
N LYS A 417 -2.22 -83.82 51.23
CA LYS A 417 -1.07 -84.51 51.82
C LYS A 417 -1.17 -84.48 53.35
N GLY A 418 -1.11 -85.65 53.98
CA GLY A 418 -1.32 -85.80 55.43
C GLY A 418 -2.66 -86.46 55.80
N ALA A 419 -3.58 -86.63 54.85
CA ALA A 419 -4.78 -87.46 55.00
C ALA A 419 -4.62 -88.78 54.21
N GLY A 420 -5.16 -89.90 54.70
CA GLY A 420 -5.26 -91.12 53.90
C GLY A 420 -6.09 -90.90 52.63
N SER A 421 -5.91 -91.73 51.60
CA SER A 421 -6.68 -91.62 50.35
C SER A 421 -8.19 -91.69 50.62
N GLY A 422 -8.90 -90.56 50.47
CA GLY A 422 -10.34 -90.42 50.71
C GLY A 422 -10.74 -90.01 52.15
N GLU A 423 -9.78 -89.73 53.03
CA GLU A 423 -10.03 -89.26 54.39
C GLU A 423 -10.34 -87.75 54.41
N THR A 424 -11.27 -87.34 55.28
CA THR A 424 -11.68 -85.94 55.45
C THR A 424 -11.14 -85.38 56.76
N ILE A 425 -10.29 -84.36 56.69
CA ILE A 425 -9.82 -83.62 57.86
C ILE A 425 -10.77 -82.46 58.11
N THR A 426 -11.33 -82.35 59.32
CA THR A 426 -12.21 -81.24 59.70
C THR A 426 -11.48 -80.32 60.66
N VAL A 427 -11.37 -79.04 60.32
CA VAL A 427 -10.73 -78.02 61.15
C VAL A 427 -11.79 -77.00 61.54
N ALA A 428 -12.10 -76.93 62.84
CA ALA A 428 -13.05 -75.98 63.39
C ALA A 428 -12.42 -74.58 63.53
N HIS A 429 -13.26 -73.56 63.73
CA HIS A 429 -12.80 -72.21 64.06
C HIS A 429 -11.75 -72.22 65.19
N GLY A 430 -10.61 -71.56 64.96
CA GLY A 430 -9.49 -71.49 65.89
C GLY A 430 -8.58 -72.73 65.90
N GLY A 431 -8.87 -73.76 65.10
CA GLY A 431 -8.03 -74.96 64.95
C GLY A 431 -6.90 -74.79 63.94
N ASN A 432 -5.81 -75.53 64.13
CA ASN A 432 -4.63 -75.51 63.25
C ASN A 432 -4.80 -76.44 62.04
N PRO A 433 -4.39 -76.02 60.83
CA PRO A 433 -4.54 -76.79 59.60
C PRO A 433 -3.39 -77.78 59.41
N THR A 434 -3.24 -78.70 60.36
CA THR A 434 -2.25 -79.79 60.31
C THR A 434 -2.94 -81.16 60.28
N SER A 435 -2.21 -82.18 59.82
CA SER A 435 -2.70 -83.57 59.67
C SER A 435 -3.25 -84.17 60.97
N ASP A 436 -2.83 -83.67 62.13
CA ASP A 436 -3.26 -84.10 63.47
C ASP A 436 -3.99 -83.01 64.27
N GLY A 437 -4.21 -81.83 63.68
CA GLY A 437 -4.87 -80.69 64.32
C GLY A 437 -4.08 -79.99 65.42
N THR A 438 -2.78 -80.29 65.58
CA THR A 438 -1.89 -79.65 66.55
C THR A 438 -0.93 -78.64 65.90
N SER A 439 -0.51 -77.61 66.64
CA SER A 439 0.34 -76.53 66.13
C SER A 439 1.77 -76.96 65.73
N GLY A 440 2.14 -78.23 65.92
CA GLY A 440 3.42 -78.83 65.52
C GLY A 440 3.31 -79.97 64.50
N GLY A 441 2.10 -80.25 64.00
CA GLY A 441 1.84 -81.31 63.02
C GLY A 441 2.27 -80.93 61.60
N THR A 442 2.20 -81.90 60.67
CA THR A 442 2.50 -81.64 59.25
C THR A 442 1.37 -80.83 58.63
N LEU A 443 1.71 -79.75 57.92
CA LEU A 443 0.74 -78.85 57.29
C LEU A 443 -0.09 -79.57 56.22
N LEU A 444 -1.35 -79.18 56.05
CA LEU A 444 -2.16 -79.64 54.94
C LEU A 444 -1.63 -79.01 53.63
N VAL A 445 -1.22 -79.87 52.70
CA VAL A 445 -0.60 -79.44 51.43
C VAL A 445 -1.35 -80.07 50.26
N LEU A 446 -1.55 -79.29 49.20
CA LEU A 446 -2.09 -79.75 47.94
C LEU A 446 -0.95 -80.30 47.06
N GLU A 447 -0.91 -81.63 46.89
CA GLU A 447 0.12 -82.29 46.08
C GLU A 447 0.03 -81.90 44.61
N ASP A 448 1.17 -81.88 43.91
CA ASP A 448 1.20 -81.68 42.46
C ASP A 448 0.31 -82.73 41.74
N THR A 449 -0.41 -82.29 40.72
CA THR A 449 -1.39 -83.09 39.93
C THR A 449 -2.61 -83.61 40.69
N LYS A 450 -2.88 -83.14 41.91
CA LYS A 450 -4.07 -83.51 42.71
C LYS A 450 -5.09 -82.38 42.82
N THR A 451 -6.33 -82.76 43.13
CA THR A 451 -7.45 -81.85 43.40
C THR A 451 -7.92 -82.04 44.84
N ALA A 452 -7.79 -80.99 45.66
CA ALA A 452 -8.37 -80.95 47.00
C ALA A 452 -9.81 -80.43 46.96
N LYS A 453 -10.61 -80.94 47.90
CA LYS A 453 -12.00 -80.49 48.08
C LYS A 453 -12.16 -79.85 49.44
N LEU A 454 -12.60 -78.61 49.45
CA LEU A 454 -12.87 -77.82 50.65
C LEU A 454 -14.38 -77.67 50.81
N GLY A 455 -14.90 -78.29 51.87
CA GLY A 455 -16.30 -78.19 52.26
C GLY A 455 -16.46 -77.23 53.45
N PHE A 456 -17.57 -76.49 53.46
CA PHE A 456 -17.86 -75.51 54.50
C PHE A 456 -19.11 -75.94 55.26
N SER A 457 -19.04 -75.88 56.59
CA SER A 457 -20.08 -76.39 57.49
C SER A 457 -21.41 -75.61 57.45
N ASN A 458 -21.41 -74.34 57.07
CA ASN A 458 -22.61 -73.51 56.99
C ASN A 458 -22.41 -72.39 55.96
N SER A 459 -23.33 -72.25 55.00
CA SER A 459 -23.29 -71.22 53.96
C SER A 459 -23.38 -69.79 54.50
N ASP A 460 -23.90 -69.61 55.71
CA ASP A 460 -24.24 -68.28 56.24
C ASP A 460 -23.07 -67.66 57.02
N LEU A 461 -21.94 -68.37 57.15
CA LEU A 461 -20.76 -67.89 57.88
C LEU A 461 -19.68 -67.38 56.92
N SER A 462 -18.86 -66.45 57.42
CA SER A 462 -17.67 -66.01 56.70
C SER A 462 -16.49 -66.91 57.05
N TYR A 463 -15.77 -67.40 56.03
CA TYR A 463 -14.61 -68.29 56.19
C TYR A 463 -13.34 -67.63 55.66
N GLY A 464 -12.27 -67.71 56.46
CA GLY A 464 -10.92 -67.36 56.02
C GLY A 464 -10.15 -68.59 55.52
N LEU A 465 -9.55 -68.48 54.34
CA LEU A 465 -8.65 -69.45 53.74
C LEU A 465 -7.35 -68.74 53.35
N GLU A 466 -6.23 -69.44 53.36
CA GLU A 466 -4.99 -68.95 52.77
C GLU A 466 -4.56 -69.92 51.67
N LEU A 467 -3.82 -69.47 50.66
CA LEU A 467 -3.27 -70.37 49.65
C LEU A 467 -2.04 -69.71 49.03
N GLY A 468 -0.89 -70.40 49.07
CA GLY A 468 0.36 -69.90 48.49
C GLY A 468 0.85 -68.57 49.09
N GLY A 469 0.50 -68.28 50.35
CA GLY A 469 0.85 -67.05 51.07
C GLY A 469 -0.10 -65.86 50.84
N ALA A 470 -1.25 -66.07 50.18
CA ALA A 470 -2.30 -65.06 49.99
C ALA A 470 -3.59 -65.46 50.73
N ALA A 471 -4.20 -64.50 51.44
CA ALA A 471 -5.43 -64.71 52.20
C ALA A 471 -6.69 -64.43 51.35
N TYR A 472 -7.65 -65.34 51.42
CA TYR A 472 -8.94 -65.29 50.75
C TYR A 472 -10.06 -65.36 51.79
N THR A 473 -11.05 -64.48 51.65
CA THR A 473 -12.24 -64.49 52.52
C THR A 473 -13.47 -64.83 51.68
N ILE A 474 -14.21 -65.83 52.13
CA ILE A 474 -15.53 -66.20 51.59
C ILE A 474 -16.56 -65.61 52.56
N ASP A 475 -17.28 -64.57 52.15
CA ASP A 475 -18.23 -63.89 53.03
C ASP A 475 -19.67 -64.37 52.83
N GLY A 476 -20.01 -65.51 53.43
CA GLY A 476 -21.38 -66.01 53.48
C GLY A 476 -22.32 -65.24 54.41
N LYS A 477 -21.78 -64.34 55.26
CA LYS A 477 -22.57 -63.58 56.23
C LYS A 477 -23.35 -62.45 55.58
N THR A 478 -22.76 -61.79 54.58
CA THR A 478 -23.36 -60.59 53.96
C THR A 478 -23.72 -60.78 52.49
N LYS A 479 -23.28 -61.88 51.87
CA LYS A 479 -23.44 -62.15 50.44
C LYS A 479 -23.90 -63.57 50.19
N ASP A 480 -24.40 -63.83 48.97
CA ASP A 480 -24.76 -65.18 48.57
C ASP A 480 -23.52 -66.08 48.54
N PHE A 481 -23.60 -67.20 49.26
CA PHE A 481 -22.47 -68.10 49.46
C PHE A 481 -21.97 -68.73 48.15
N GLN A 482 -22.86 -69.02 47.21
CA GLN A 482 -22.49 -69.66 45.95
C GLN A 482 -21.80 -68.69 44.99
N ASP A 483 -22.25 -67.43 44.97
CA ASP A 483 -21.62 -66.37 44.21
C ASP A 483 -20.25 -66.01 44.79
N GLU A 484 -20.13 -65.93 46.12
CA GLU A 484 -18.85 -65.69 46.78
C GLU A 484 -17.86 -66.85 46.59
N LEU A 485 -18.31 -68.11 46.63
CA LEU A 485 -17.45 -69.25 46.33
C LEU A 485 -16.94 -69.20 44.88
N THR A 486 -17.79 -68.77 43.95
CA THR A 486 -17.42 -68.62 42.53
C THR A 486 -16.43 -67.46 42.34
N ARG A 487 -16.66 -66.33 43.03
CA ARG A 487 -15.75 -65.18 43.05
C ARG A 487 -14.39 -65.56 43.59
N VAL A 488 -14.34 -66.21 44.76
CA VAL A 488 -13.08 -66.64 45.38
C VAL A 488 -12.38 -67.70 44.52
N ALA A 489 -13.11 -68.61 43.87
CA ALA A 489 -12.53 -69.56 42.92
C ALA A 489 -11.85 -68.89 41.71
N GLN A 490 -12.46 -67.84 41.16
CA GLN A 490 -11.86 -67.04 40.09
C GLN A 490 -10.65 -66.25 40.58
N GLU A 491 -10.71 -65.70 41.79
CA GLU A 491 -9.61 -64.97 42.43
C GLU A 491 -8.40 -65.87 42.66
N ILE A 492 -8.61 -67.07 43.22
CA ILE A 492 -7.56 -68.08 43.39
C ILE A 492 -6.92 -68.46 42.05
N THR A 493 -7.74 -68.68 41.01
CA THR A 493 -7.27 -69.07 39.67
C THR A 493 -6.45 -67.96 38.99
N SER A 494 -6.80 -66.70 39.26
CA SER A 494 -6.12 -65.54 38.70
C SER A 494 -4.82 -65.20 39.45
N ALA A 495 -4.79 -65.43 40.77
CA ALA A 495 -3.68 -65.05 41.64
C ALA A 495 -2.53 -66.08 41.68
N ASN A 496 -2.79 -67.37 41.41
CA ASN A 496 -1.80 -68.44 41.56
C ASN A 496 -1.52 -69.15 40.23
N ALA A 497 -0.32 -68.99 39.69
CA ALA A 497 0.08 -69.62 38.44
C ALA A 497 0.11 -71.16 38.56
N GLY A 498 -0.65 -71.87 37.72
CA GLY A 498 -0.72 -73.33 37.70
C GLY A 498 -1.70 -73.95 38.71
N VAL A 499 -2.47 -73.15 39.44
CA VAL A 499 -3.57 -73.61 40.31
C VAL A 499 -4.90 -73.13 39.74
N THR A 500 -5.88 -74.02 39.67
CA THR A 500 -7.25 -73.71 39.23
C THR A 500 -8.23 -74.04 40.33
N ALA A 501 -9.25 -73.21 40.52
CA ALA A 501 -10.31 -73.44 41.50
C ALA A 501 -11.69 -73.29 40.88
N ALA A 502 -12.64 -74.09 41.34
CA ALA A 502 -14.04 -74.03 40.91
C ALA A 502 -14.99 -74.29 42.08
N ASN A 503 -16.13 -73.60 42.07
CA ASN A 503 -17.27 -73.95 42.93
C ASN A 503 -18.04 -75.11 42.29
N VAL A 504 -18.09 -76.26 42.96
CA VAL A 504 -18.88 -77.41 42.55
C VAL A 504 -19.90 -77.71 43.65
N ASN A 505 -21.13 -77.22 43.48
CA ASN A 505 -22.25 -77.44 44.41
C ASN A 505 -21.95 -77.10 45.88
N GLY A 506 -21.26 -75.98 46.12
CA GLY A 506 -20.97 -75.50 47.48
C GLY A 506 -19.70 -76.09 48.10
N ILE A 507 -18.93 -76.85 47.30
CA ILE A 507 -17.60 -77.34 47.62
C ILE A 507 -16.61 -76.58 46.73
N LEU A 508 -15.55 -76.05 47.33
CA LEU A 508 -14.46 -75.41 46.60
C LEU A 508 -13.46 -76.50 46.20
N GLU A 509 -13.41 -76.83 44.91
CA GLU A 509 -12.45 -77.78 44.34
C GLU A 509 -11.24 -77.01 43.82
N ILE A 510 -10.05 -77.32 44.34
CA ILE A 510 -8.78 -76.66 43.98
C ILE A 510 -7.85 -77.71 43.39
N SER A 511 -7.46 -77.53 42.13
CA SER A 511 -6.57 -78.44 41.39
C SER A 511 -5.21 -77.80 41.16
N ASN A 512 -4.15 -78.50 41.54
CA ASN A 512 -2.76 -78.07 41.39
C ASN A 512 -2.09 -78.75 40.19
N ALA A 513 -1.55 -77.93 39.28
CA ALA A 513 -0.71 -78.33 38.16
C ALA A 513 0.54 -77.43 38.04
N SER A 514 0.98 -76.85 39.16
CA SER A 514 2.10 -75.91 39.22
C SER A 514 3.48 -76.58 39.16
N GLY A 515 3.54 -77.92 39.23
CA GLY A 515 4.80 -78.67 39.24
C GLY A 515 5.48 -78.76 40.61
N ALA A 516 4.85 -78.23 41.67
CA ALA A 516 5.27 -78.34 43.06
C ALA A 516 4.07 -78.44 44.00
N ASP A 517 4.29 -78.96 45.21
CA ASP A 517 3.29 -79.03 46.27
C ASP A 517 2.95 -77.60 46.78
N VAL A 518 1.67 -77.26 46.88
CA VAL A 518 1.19 -75.93 47.31
C VAL A 518 0.57 -76.03 48.70
N ALA A 519 1.11 -75.28 49.66
CA ALA A 519 0.57 -75.25 51.01
C ALA A 519 -0.79 -74.54 51.04
N LEU A 520 -1.77 -75.13 51.73
CA LEU A 520 -3.09 -74.52 51.93
C LEU A 520 -3.08 -73.46 53.05
N PHE A 521 -1.97 -73.28 53.75
CA PHE A 521 -1.76 -72.25 54.79
C PHE A 521 -0.25 -71.94 54.83
N ASP A 522 0.17 -70.81 55.41
CA ASP A 522 1.60 -70.42 55.40
C ASP A 522 2.39 -71.07 56.56
N ALA A 523 1.76 -71.21 57.73
CA ALA A 523 2.38 -71.83 58.91
C ALA A 523 1.45 -72.81 59.65
N ALA A 524 2.07 -73.79 60.33
CA ALA A 524 1.35 -74.75 61.20
C ALA A 524 0.64 -74.09 62.40
N GLY A 525 0.97 -72.83 62.71
CA GLY A 525 0.36 -72.02 63.77
C GLY A 525 -0.87 -71.21 63.34
N ASP A 526 -1.16 -71.13 62.04
CA ASP A 526 -2.32 -70.39 61.54
C ASP A 526 -3.61 -71.08 61.97
N THR A 527 -4.70 -70.33 62.06
CA THR A 527 -6.00 -70.84 62.50
C THR A 527 -7.12 -70.42 61.57
N ILE A 528 -8.14 -71.27 61.45
CA ILE A 528 -9.29 -70.97 60.61
C ILE A 528 -10.22 -69.96 61.30
N SER A 529 -10.59 -68.90 60.58
CA SER A 529 -11.64 -67.97 61.00
C SER A 529 -12.99 -68.40 60.44
N ALA A 530 -13.95 -68.70 61.32
CA ALA A 530 -15.32 -69.11 60.98
C ALA A 530 -16.27 -68.81 62.16
N LEU A 531 -16.39 -67.53 62.53
CA LEU A 531 -17.19 -67.07 63.67
C LEU A 531 -18.71 -67.20 63.39
N GLY A 532 -19.46 -67.64 64.40
CA GLY A 532 -20.93 -67.75 64.35
C GLY A 532 -21.67 -66.41 64.35
N ILE A 533 -22.98 -66.45 64.11
CA ILE A 533 -23.87 -65.27 64.04
C ILE A 533 -24.72 -65.18 65.31
N THR A 534 -24.80 -63.98 65.91
CA THR A 534 -25.73 -63.65 67.00
C THR A 534 -27.15 -63.37 66.48
N ALA A 535 -28.18 -63.79 67.23
CA ALA A 535 -29.58 -63.61 66.85
C ALA A 535 -29.98 -62.13 66.70
N VAL A 536 -30.80 -61.80 65.69
CA VAL A 536 -31.25 -60.42 65.41
C VAL A 536 -32.78 -60.34 65.31
N ASP A 537 -33.38 -59.49 66.15
CA ASP A 537 -34.83 -59.22 66.15
C ASP A 537 -35.27 -58.38 64.95
N ALA A 538 -36.55 -58.47 64.55
CA ALA A 538 -37.12 -57.64 63.48
C ALA A 538 -37.07 -56.15 63.82
N GLY A 539 -36.64 -55.31 62.87
CA GLY A 539 -36.58 -53.85 63.03
C GLY A 539 -37.73 -53.11 62.35
N ALA A 540 -37.89 -51.83 62.69
CA ALA A 540 -38.90 -50.97 62.09
C ALA A 540 -38.48 -50.46 60.68
N ALA A 541 -39.47 -50.36 59.79
CA ALA A 541 -39.27 -49.89 58.42
C ALA A 541 -40.45 -49.04 57.94
N TYR A 542 -40.18 -48.04 57.10
CA TYR A 542 -41.12 -47.01 56.66
C TYR A 542 -40.87 -46.64 55.19
N PHE A 543 -41.93 -46.34 54.44
CA PHE A 543 -41.84 -45.87 53.06
C PHE A 543 -42.66 -44.60 52.87
N LEU A 544 -42.09 -43.62 52.16
CA LEU A 544 -42.76 -42.41 51.71
C LEU A 544 -42.74 -42.37 50.19
N ALA A 545 -43.90 -42.12 49.59
CA ALA A 545 -44.09 -42.12 48.13
C ALA A 545 -43.58 -40.84 47.41
N ASP A 546 -42.89 -39.96 48.15
CA ASP A 546 -42.30 -38.69 47.73
C ASP A 546 -41.00 -38.48 48.55
N ALA A 547 -40.26 -37.40 48.28
CA ALA A 547 -39.00 -37.06 48.91
C ALA A 547 -39.16 -36.76 50.41
N GLY A 548 -38.55 -37.59 51.24
CA GLY A 548 -38.23 -37.30 52.63
C GLY A 548 -36.81 -36.77 52.76
N THR A 549 -36.48 -36.14 53.89
CA THR A 549 -35.09 -35.93 54.29
C THR A 549 -34.94 -36.35 55.76
N GLY A 550 -33.96 -37.19 56.06
CA GLY A 550 -33.71 -37.65 57.44
C GLY A 550 -34.74 -38.67 57.96
N ASP A 551 -35.19 -38.54 59.21
CA ASP A 551 -36.10 -39.51 59.83
C ASP A 551 -37.55 -39.30 59.35
N ILE A 552 -38.04 -40.21 58.50
CA ILE A 552 -39.38 -40.13 57.90
C ILE A 552 -40.49 -40.73 58.76
N SER A 553 -40.19 -41.34 59.92
CA SER A 553 -41.19 -42.10 60.71
C SER A 553 -42.35 -41.25 61.27
N GLY A 554 -42.18 -39.94 61.36
CA GLY A 554 -43.20 -38.99 61.82
C GLY A 554 -43.81 -38.12 60.72
N VAL A 555 -43.43 -38.32 59.45
CA VAL A 555 -43.88 -37.49 58.33
C VAL A 555 -45.29 -37.90 57.89
N ALA A 556 -46.15 -36.92 57.61
CA ALA A 556 -47.50 -37.19 57.14
C ALA A 556 -47.47 -37.91 55.77
N GLY A 557 -48.21 -39.01 55.63
CA GLY A 557 -48.24 -39.80 54.40
C GLY A 557 -47.25 -40.97 54.35
N VAL A 558 -46.43 -41.16 55.38
CA VAL A 558 -45.53 -42.32 55.48
C VAL A 558 -46.31 -43.61 55.80
N ALA A 559 -45.95 -44.71 55.14
CA ALA A 559 -46.47 -46.05 55.40
C ALA A 559 -45.47 -46.85 56.24
N THR A 560 -45.94 -47.50 57.30
CA THR A 560 -45.17 -48.53 58.02
C THR A 560 -45.08 -49.79 57.17
N LEU A 561 -43.89 -50.37 57.03
CA LEU A 561 -43.66 -51.57 56.23
C LEU A 561 -43.63 -52.81 57.11
N ASP A 562 -44.41 -53.81 56.72
CA ASP A 562 -44.38 -55.20 57.20
C ASP A 562 -44.11 -56.17 56.04
N ASP A 563 -43.90 -57.45 56.36
CA ASP A 563 -43.58 -58.47 55.35
C ASP A 563 -44.66 -58.54 54.25
N GLY A 564 -44.21 -58.47 52.99
CA GLY A 564 -45.06 -58.42 51.80
C GLY A 564 -45.51 -57.02 51.39
N SER A 565 -45.15 -55.97 52.11
CA SER A 565 -45.53 -54.59 51.76
C SER A 565 -44.96 -54.13 50.41
N THR A 566 -45.70 -53.26 49.73
CA THR A 566 -45.28 -52.59 48.48
C THR A 566 -45.32 -51.08 48.65
N GLY A 567 -44.45 -50.36 47.95
CA GLY A 567 -44.41 -48.89 47.92
C GLY A 567 -44.20 -48.41 46.49
N GLN A 568 -44.83 -47.30 46.10
CA GLN A 568 -44.69 -46.71 44.77
C GLN A 568 -44.56 -45.20 44.88
N SER A 569 -43.75 -44.59 44.03
CA SER A 569 -43.75 -43.13 43.88
C SER A 569 -45.09 -42.66 43.28
N ILE A 570 -45.57 -41.50 43.74
CA ILE A 570 -46.80 -40.87 43.21
C ILE A 570 -46.51 -39.69 42.27
N ASP A 571 -45.32 -39.10 42.39
CA ASP A 571 -44.87 -37.96 41.61
C ASP A 571 -43.96 -38.44 40.46
N GLY A 572 -43.99 -37.71 39.36
CA GLY A 572 -43.25 -38.01 38.13
C GLY A 572 -44.12 -37.96 36.87
N VAL A 573 -43.69 -37.19 35.87
CA VAL A 573 -44.31 -37.14 34.53
C VAL A 573 -43.24 -37.56 33.53
N PRO A 574 -43.44 -38.67 32.78
CA PRO A 574 -42.48 -39.10 31.77
C PRO A 574 -42.33 -38.04 30.67
N ALA A 575 -41.09 -37.79 30.25
CA ALA A 575 -40.82 -36.86 29.15
C ALA A 575 -41.41 -37.35 27.82
N VAL A 576 -41.83 -36.41 26.98
CA VAL A 576 -41.94 -36.65 25.54
C VAL A 576 -40.60 -36.22 24.94
N ALA A 577 -39.90 -37.16 24.32
CA ALA A 577 -38.56 -36.90 23.77
C ALA A 577 -38.56 -35.75 22.75
N SER A 578 -37.53 -34.92 22.82
CA SER A 578 -37.28 -33.87 21.83
C SER A 578 -36.64 -34.50 20.60
N GLN A 579 -37.24 -34.32 19.43
CA GLN A 579 -36.81 -34.96 18.19
C GLN A 579 -36.64 -33.95 17.04
N MET A 580 -35.52 -34.08 16.32
CA MET A 580 -35.23 -33.34 15.10
C MET A 580 -34.80 -34.28 13.98
N PHE A 581 -35.40 -34.13 12.82
CA PHE A 581 -35.12 -34.89 11.61
C PHE A 581 -34.20 -34.08 10.70
N LEU A 582 -33.04 -34.64 10.35
CA LEU A 582 -32.06 -34.04 9.45
C LEU A 582 -32.05 -34.81 8.14
N LYS A 583 -32.35 -34.11 7.04
CA LYS A 583 -32.27 -34.64 5.69
C LYS A 583 -31.15 -33.95 4.91
N PHE A 584 -30.20 -34.74 4.44
CA PHE A 584 -29.05 -34.28 3.66
C PHE A 584 -29.37 -34.35 2.16
N ASN A 585 -29.04 -33.30 1.41
CA ASN A 585 -29.44 -33.17 0.01
C ASN A 585 -28.38 -33.65 -1.02
N ALA A 586 -27.11 -33.79 -0.61
CA ALA A 586 -26.02 -34.24 -1.48
C ALA A 586 -24.95 -35.03 -0.71
N ASP A 587 -24.11 -35.77 -1.44
CA ASP A 587 -22.86 -36.31 -0.91
C ASP A 587 -21.86 -35.16 -0.71
N ASP A 588 -21.44 -34.91 0.53
CA ASP A 588 -20.54 -33.82 0.91
C ASP A 588 -19.88 -34.11 2.27
N ARG A 589 -18.83 -33.36 2.61
CA ARG A 589 -18.35 -33.27 3.99
C ARG A 589 -19.12 -32.17 4.70
N TYR A 590 -19.89 -32.56 5.71
CA TYR A 590 -20.70 -31.66 6.52
C TYR A 590 -20.05 -31.44 7.90
N THR A 591 -20.05 -30.18 8.34
CA THR A 591 -19.67 -29.78 9.70
C THR A 591 -20.84 -29.01 10.33
N PHE A 592 -21.25 -29.37 11.53
CA PHE A 592 -22.24 -28.63 12.30
C PHE A 592 -22.09 -28.89 13.79
N THR A 593 -22.56 -27.98 14.62
CA THR A 593 -22.50 -28.08 16.08
C THR A 593 -23.87 -28.41 16.65
N ILE A 594 -23.92 -29.45 17.48
CA ILE A 594 -25.10 -29.77 18.29
C ILE A 594 -24.89 -29.17 19.69
N ASP A 595 -25.82 -28.31 20.10
CA ASP A 595 -25.91 -27.78 21.46
C ASP A 595 -27.00 -28.54 22.22
N GLY A 596 -26.59 -29.31 23.22
CA GLY A 596 -27.46 -30.18 23.99
C GLY A 596 -28.40 -29.47 24.97
N ASP A 597 -28.15 -28.21 25.33
CA ASP A 597 -28.92 -27.49 26.37
C ASP A 597 -29.80 -26.36 25.79
N GLY A 598 -29.59 -26.02 24.52
CA GLY A 598 -30.25 -24.89 23.85
C GLY A 598 -29.62 -23.55 24.24
N ALA A 599 -29.63 -22.61 23.29
CA ALA A 599 -28.85 -21.38 23.29
C ALA A 599 -28.71 -20.66 24.65
N GLY A 600 -27.55 -20.81 25.30
CA GLY A 600 -27.22 -20.14 26.56
C GLY A 600 -25.76 -20.30 27.00
N ALA A 601 -25.22 -19.30 27.72
CA ALA A 601 -23.84 -19.26 28.21
C ALA A 601 -23.60 -20.36 29.26
N GLY A 602 -23.15 -21.51 28.78
CA GLY A 602 -23.03 -22.78 29.52
C GLY A 602 -23.18 -24.03 28.62
N ALA A 603 -23.51 -23.82 27.34
CA ALA A 603 -23.80 -24.84 26.33
C ALA A 603 -22.86 -26.05 26.32
N VAL A 604 -23.42 -27.24 26.50
CA VAL A 604 -22.75 -28.50 26.23
C VAL A 604 -22.80 -28.79 24.73
N THR A 605 -21.79 -28.29 24.02
CA THR A 605 -21.70 -28.37 22.55
C THR A 605 -20.80 -29.52 22.09
N ALA A 606 -21.18 -30.19 21.00
CA ALA A 606 -20.28 -31.06 20.25
C ALA A 606 -20.29 -30.71 18.77
N GLU A 607 -19.09 -30.52 18.21
CA GLU A 607 -18.90 -30.39 16.77
C GLU A 607 -18.94 -31.78 16.12
N ILE A 608 -19.74 -31.90 15.07
CA ILE A 608 -19.90 -33.11 14.28
C ILE A 608 -19.28 -32.83 12.91
N VAL A 609 -18.29 -33.63 12.55
CA VAL A 609 -17.69 -33.66 11.21
C VAL A 609 -18.00 -35.02 10.59
N ALA A 610 -18.63 -35.03 9.41
CA ALA A 610 -19.04 -36.26 8.76
C ALA A 610 -18.94 -36.20 7.23
N ASP A 611 -18.34 -37.25 6.67
CA ASP A 611 -18.29 -37.47 5.23
C ASP A 611 -19.49 -38.31 4.78
N LEU A 612 -20.38 -37.71 3.99
CA LEU A 612 -21.47 -38.42 3.35
C LEU A 612 -21.07 -38.81 1.92
N SER A 613 -20.99 -40.11 1.66
CA SER A 613 -20.73 -40.65 0.32
C SER A 613 -21.71 -41.79 0.00
N GLY A 614 -22.31 -41.75 -1.18
CA GLY A 614 -23.32 -42.71 -1.61
C GLY A 614 -24.60 -42.71 -0.76
N GLY A 615 -24.92 -41.61 -0.08
CA GLY A 615 -26.08 -41.51 0.80
C GLY A 615 -26.05 -42.39 2.06
N ASN A 616 -24.89 -42.93 2.46
CA ASN A 616 -24.76 -43.77 3.65
C ASN A 616 -24.69 -42.95 4.95
N LEU A 617 -25.76 -43.00 5.76
CA LEU A 617 -25.90 -42.23 6.99
C LEU A 617 -25.28 -42.91 8.23
N ALA A 618 -24.83 -44.17 8.12
CA ALA A 618 -24.34 -44.93 9.28
C ALA A 618 -23.07 -44.33 9.90
N GLY A 619 -22.19 -43.78 9.07
CA GLY A 619 -20.98 -43.09 9.55
C GLY A 619 -21.32 -41.85 10.38
N LEU A 620 -22.26 -41.03 9.89
CA LEU A 620 -22.75 -39.83 10.56
C LEU A 620 -23.47 -40.17 11.88
N VAL A 621 -24.34 -41.18 11.88
CA VAL A 621 -25.03 -41.65 13.09
C VAL A 621 -24.02 -42.08 14.17
N ASN A 622 -22.95 -42.77 13.79
CA ASN A 622 -21.89 -43.16 14.72
C ASN A 622 -21.11 -41.95 15.26
N SER A 623 -20.79 -40.96 14.41
CA SER A 623 -20.11 -39.74 14.84
C SER A 623 -20.94 -38.94 15.85
N ILE A 624 -22.26 -38.84 15.65
CA ILE A 624 -23.15 -38.16 16.59
C ILE A 624 -23.27 -38.96 17.91
N ASN A 625 -23.48 -40.28 17.83
CA ASN A 625 -23.61 -41.13 19.01
C ASN A 625 -22.32 -41.20 19.85
N ALA A 626 -21.14 -41.02 19.23
CA ALA A 626 -19.88 -40.90 19.96
C ALA A 626 -19.84 -39.68 20.91
N GLN A 627 -20.64 -38.66 20.64
CA GLN A 627 -20.76 -37.44 21.45
C GLN A 627 -22.00 -37.45 22.36
N SER A 628 -22.68 -38.59 22.48
CA SER A 628 -23.94 -38.72 23.24
C SER A 628 -23.74 -38.51 24.75
N THR A 629 -22.59 -38.91 25.31
CA THR A 629 -22.26 -38.66 26.73
C THR A 629 -22.06 -37.19 27.05
N THR A 630 -21.73 -36.39 26.04
CA THR A 630 -21.55 -34.95 26.16
C THR A 630 -22.89 -34.27 25.95
N THR A 631 -23.51 -34.44 24.78
CA THR A 631 -24.73 -33.70 24.37
C THR A 631 -26.04 -34.25 24.93
N SER A 632 -26.04 -35.46 25.51
CA SER A 632 -27.24 -36.22 25.90
C SER A 632 -28.22 -36.47 24.74
N ILE A 633 -27.73 -36.44 23.50
CA ILE A 633 -28.51 -36.67 22.28
C ILE A 633 -28.06 -37.98 21.64
N THR A 634 -29.02 -38.75 21.13
CA THR A 634 -28.78 -39.97 20.36
C THR A 634 -29.24 -39.77 18.92
N ALA A 635 -28.57 -40.40 17.97
CA ALA A 635 -28.90 -40.39 16.56
C ALA A 635 -29.30 -41.78 16.09
N ALA A 636 -30.32 -41.84 15.22
CA ALA A 636 -30.71 -43.05 14.50
C ALA A 636 -31.09 -42.71 13.06
N GLU A 637 -30.92 -43.67 12.15
CA GLU A 637 -31.44 -43.54 10.79
C GLU A 637 -32.90 -43.99 10.76
N GLN A 638 -33.79 -43.15 10.25
CA GLN A 638 -35.19 -43.46 10.01
C GLN A 638 -35.62 -42.91 8.66
N ASP A 639 -36.14 -43.76 7.78
CA ASP A 639 -36.68 -43.38 6.45
C ASP A 639 -35.73 -42.51 5.60
N GLY A 640 -34.41 -42.78 5.66
CA GLY A 640 -33.38 -42.04 4.93
C GLY A 640 -33.04 -40.66 5.50
N GLN A 641 -33.38 -40.41 6.77
CA GLN A 641 -33.06 -39.20 7.53
C GLN A 641 -32.38 -39.56 8.84
N VAL A 642 -31.58 -38.63 9.38
CA VAL A 642 -31.01 -38.79 10.71
C VAL A 642 -31.95 -38.16 11.72
N VAL A 643 -32.42 -38.96 12.68
CA VAL A 643 -33.27 -38.49 13.78
C VAL A 643 -32.39 -38.26 15.00
N LEU A 644 -32.26 -37.01 15.40
CA LEU A 644 -31.70 -36.63 16.69
C LEU A 644 -32.79 -36.76 17.75
N THR A 645 -32.53 -37.51 18.82
CA THR A 645 -33.46 -37.71 19.92
C THR A 645 -32.78 -37.37 21.24
N LYS A 646 -33.38 -36.44 21.98
CA LYS A 646 -33.05 -36.13 23.38
C LYS A 646 -34.15 -36.68 24.28
N ALA A 647 -33.83 -37.66 25.11
CA ALA A 647 -34.82 -38.45 25.85
C ALA A 647 -35.50 -37.67 26.99
N ASP A 648 -34.81 -36.70 27.58
CA ASP A 648 -35.30 -35.89 28.72
C ASP A 648 -36.39 -34.84 28.34
N GLY A 649 -36.64 -34.65 27.05
CA GLY A 649 -37.65 -33.73 26.53
C GLY A 649 -37.26 -32.24 26.61
N THR A 650 -36.01 -31.91 26.97
CA THR A 650 -35.52 -30.53 27.04
C THR A 650 -35.07 -30.00 25.67
N THR A 651 -34.80 -28.69 25.59
CA THR A 651 -34.44 -28.01 24.35
C THR A 651 -33.05 -28.39 23.88
N PHE A 652 -32.83 -28.39 22.56
CA PHE A 652 -31.50 -28.49 21.96
C PHE A 652 -31.47 -27.73 20.65
N SER A 653 -30.28 -27.40 20.13
CA SER A 653 -30.15 -26.70 18.85
C SER A 653 -29.05 -27.26 17.96
N VAL A 654 -29.21 -27.05 16.65
CA VAL A 654 -28.17 -27.30 15.65
C VAL A 654 -27.74 -25.95 15.08
N THR A 655 -26.42 -25.69 15.10
CA THR A 655 -25.80 -24.41 14.74
C THR A 655 -24.49 -24.63 13.98
N GLY A 656 -23.88 -23.54 13.46
CA GLY A 656 -22.53 -23.60 12.90
C GLY A 656 -22.40 -24.54 11.71
N PHE A 657 -23.40 -24.56 10.83
CA PHE A 657 -23.40 -25.41 9.64
C PHE A 657 -22.38 -24.94 8.60
N SER A 658 -21.63 -25.88 8.04
CA SER A 658 -20.72 -25.71 6.90
C SER A 658 -20.64 -27.01 6.08
N SER A 659 -20.39 -26.86 4.78
CA SER A 659 -20.27 -27.92 3.79
C SER A 659 -19.07 -27.61 2.88
N GLU A 660 -18.25 -28.61 2.53
CA GLU A 660 -17.10 -28.42 1.62
C GLU A 660 -17.52 -28.25 0.14
N GLY A 661 -18.76 -28.58 -0.21
CA GLY A 661 -19.37 -28.45 -1.54
C GLY A 661 -20.73 -27.73 -1.54
N THR A 662 -21.72 -28.27 -2.27
CA THR A 662 -23.07 -27.66 -2.42
C THR A 662 -24.12 -28.27 -1.48
N GLY A 663 -23.67 -29.05 -0.49
CA GLY A 663 -24.54 -29.73 0.47
C GLY A 663 -25.37 -28.78 1.32
N SER A 664 -26.61 -29.19 1.61
CA SER A 664 -27.50 -28.51 2.56
C SER A 664 -28.27 -29.54 3.38
N ILE A 665 -28.71 -29.13 4.58
CA ILE A 665 -29.53 -29.95 5.47
C ILE A 665 -30.90 -29.32 5.63
N THR A 666 -31.96 -30.05 5.27
CA THR A 666 -33.32 -29.71 5.70
C THR A 666 -33.54 -30.27 7.10
N ALA A 667 -33.63 -29.41 8.10
CA ALA A 667 -33.84 -29.80 9.48
C ALA A 667 -35.27 -29.48 9.93
N VAL A 668 -35.95 -30.50 10.45
CA VAL A 668 -37.38 -30.46 10.81
C VAL A 668 -37.53 -30.89 12.26
N ASN A 669 -38.04 -30.01 13.12
CA ASN A 669 -38.44 -30.41 14.46
C ASN A 669 -39.71 -31.27 14.43
N ALA A 670 -39.82 -32.23 15.34
CA ALA A 670 -41.03 -33.02 15.50
C ALA A 670 -42.26 -32.14 15.81
N GLY A 671 -43.45 -32.63 15.47
CA GLY A 671 -44.68 -31.85 15.54
C GLY A 671 -44.91 -31.23 16.93
N GLY A 672 -44.99 -29.89 16.97
CA GLY A 672 -45.17 -29.12 18.20
C GLY A 672 -43.89 -28.73 18.96
N GLN A 673 -42.70 -29.11 18.45
CA GLN A 673 -41.39 -28.87 19.09
C GLN A 673 -40.53 -27.81 18.38
N GLY A 674 -41.16 -26.89 17.65
CA GLY A 674 -40.49 -25.78 16.96
C GLY A 674 -40.71 -25.77 15.45
N SER A 675 -40.01 -24.85 14.78
CA SER A 675 -40.10 -24.66 13.32
C SER A 675 -39.13 -25.57 12.56
N SER A 676 -39.20 -25.58 11.23
CA SER A 676 -38.22 -26.24 10.34
C SER A 676 -37.40 -25.17 9.61
N THR A 677 -36.12 -25.45 9.34
CA THR A 677 -35.27 -24.58 8.51
C THR A 677 -34.38 -25.38 7.58
N LEU A 678 -33.90 -24.72 6.52
CA LEU A 678 -32.79 -25.21 5.72
C LEU A 678 -31.50 -24.64 6.33
N LEU A 679 -30.52 -25.52 6.56
CA LEU A 679 -29.16 -25.13 6.95
C LEU A 679 -28.29 -25.24 5.69
N GLU A 680 -27.65 -24.12 5.36
CA GLU A 680 -26.76 -23.93 4.22
C GLU A 680 -25.56 -23.07 4.66
N ASN A 681 -24.46 -23.09 3.89
CA ASN A 681 -23.24 -22.36 4.25
C ASN A 681 -23.55 -20.88 4.50
N ALA A 682 -23.01 -20.31 5.58
CA ALA A 682 -23.17 -18.90 5.90
C ALA A 682 -22.53 -18.01 4.82
N GLY A 683 -23.30 -17.07 4.25
CA GLY A 683 -22.87 -16.20 3.14
C GLY A 683 -22.26 -14.85 3.55
N ASP A 684 -22.37 -14.43 4.81
CA ASP A 684 -22.09 -13.02 5.19
C ASP A 684 -20.67 -12.74 5.70
N GLY A 685 -19.77 -13.73 5.77
CA GLY A 685 -18.43 -13.56 6.37
C GLY A 685 -17.26 -13.57 5.39
N ASP A 686 -17.53 -13.80 4.11
CA ASP A 686 -16.53 -14.40 3.25
C ASP A 686 -15.75 -13.34 2.44
N GLU A 687 -14.81 -12.66 3.11
CA GLU A 687 -13.86 -11.69 2.53
C GLU A 687 -13.21 -12.26 1.26
N PHE A 688 -13.29 -11.52 0.15
CA PHE A 688 -12.43 -11.76 -1.00
C PHE A 688 -11.25 -10.79 -0.92
N VAL A 689 -10.03 -11.32 -1.03
CA VAL A 689 -8.79 -10.55 -1.11
C VAL A 689 -8.03 -10.97 -2.35
N ALA A 690 -7.88 -10.07 -3.32
CA ALA A 690 -6.86 -10.22 -4.36
C ALA A 690 -5.53 -9.75 -3.80
N ALA A 691 -4.47 -10.55 -3.94
CA ALA A 691 -3.14 -10.16 -3.44
C ALA A 691 -2.67 -8.86 -4.12
N GLU A 692 -1.79 -8.14 -3.42
CA GLU A 692 -1.12 -6.99 -4.02
C GLU A 692 -0.32 -7.46 -5.24
N SER A 693 -0.38 -6.68 -6.31
CA SER A 693 0.58 -6.77 -7.41
C SER A 693 1.90 -6.12 -6.96
N GLN A 694 2.82 -5.83 -7.88
CA GLN A 694 3.95 -4.95 -7.58
C GLN A 694 3.41 -3.56 -7.21
N LYS A 695 3.24 -3.31 -5.90
CA LYS A 695 2.75 -2.05 -5.33
C LYS A 695 3.69 -0.90 -5.68
N ALA A 696 3.15 0.17 -6.23
CA ALA A 696 3.91 1.36 -6.57
C ALA A 696 4.52 1.98 -5.31
N THR A 697 5.77 2.43 -5.44
CA THR A 697 6.29 3.44 -4.51
C THR A 697 6.03 4.80 -5.14
N ALA A 698 5.12 5.58 -4.54
CA ALA A 698 4.72 6.88 -5.08
C ALA A 698 5.93 7.77 -5.41
N THR A 699 5.95 8.32 -6.62
CA THR A 699 7.00 9.25 -7.05
C THR A 699 6.64 10.65 -6.56
N THR A 700 7.42 11.21 -5.65
CA THR A 700 7.17 12.55 -5.10
C THR A 700 8.15 13.57 -5.66
N MET A 701 7.72 14.80 -5.91
CA MET A 701 8.56 15.92 -6.33
C MET A 701 8.16 17.18 -5.56
N GLN A 702 9.07 17.71 -4.75
CA GLN A 702 8.87 18.99 -4.05
C GLN A 702 9.36 20.16 -4.90
N LEU A 703 8.54 21.19 -5.04
CA LEU A 703 8.80 22.41 -5.78
C LEU A 703 8.86 23.60 -4.84
N THR A 704 10.01 24.28 -4.87
CA THR A 704 10.24 25.52 -4.13
C THR A 704 10.55 26.64 -5.12
N PHE A 705 9.78 27.72 -5.07
CA PHE A 705 9.92 28.87 -5.96
C PHE A 705 10.85 29.91 -5.32
N SER A 706 11.75 30.52 -6.09
CA SER A 706 12.79 31.41 -5.54
C SER A 706 12.32 32.84 -5.28
N THR A 707 11.44 33.38 -6.13
CA THR A 707 11.00 34.78 -6.14
C THR A 707 9.63 34.89 -6.81
N ALA A 708 8.96 36.04 -6.66
CA ALA A 708 7.80 36.39 -7.49
C ALA A 708 8.14 36.35 -8.98
N ASP A 709 7.41 35.55 -9.74
CA ASP A 709 7.49 35.55 -11.19
C ASP A 709 6.22 34.92 -11.79
N LYS A 710 6.11 34.95 -13.13
CA LYS A 710 5.17 34.09 -13.84
C LYS A 710 5.89 32.86 -14.34
N PHE A 711 5.37 31.69 -13.99
CA PHE A 711 5.98 30.42 -14.36
C PHE A 711 5.10 29.64 -15.32
N SER A 712 5.69 29.06 -16.35
CA SER A 712 5.03 28.02 -17.14
C SER A 712 5.96 26.83 -17.31
N PHE A 713 5.42 25.63 -17.21
CA PHE A 713 6.17 24.39 -17.33
C PHE A 713 5.21 23.25 -17.67
N LYS A 714 5.75 22.09 -17.99
CA LYS A 714 4.99 20.88 -18.24
C LYS A 714 5.28 19.84 -17.17
N ILE A 715 4.27 19.10 -16.76
CA ILE A 715 4.39 17.93 -15.89
C ILE A 715 4.08 16.71 -16.74
N THR A 716 4.93 15.69 -16.74
CA THR A 716 4.71 14.44 -17.48
C THR A 716 4.95 13.22 -16.59
N ASP A 717 4.12 12.21 -16.80
CA ASP A 717 4.25 10.87 -16.19
C ASP A 717 5.10 9.90 -17.04
N GLY A 718 5.55 10.36 -18.23
CA GLY A 718 6.18 9.55 -19.26
C GLY A 718 5.31 9.36 -20.51
N ASP A 719 3.98 9.29 -20.36
CA ASP A 719 3.02 8.99 -21.43
C ASP A 719 2.11 10.18 -21.76
N SER A 720 1.65 10.91 -20.73
CA SER A 720 0.80 12.09 -20.79
C SER A 720 1.55 13.34 -20.32
N THR A 721 1.08 14.51 -20.73
CA THR A 721 1.73 15.78 -20.36
C THR A 721 0.69 16.86 -20.04
N ALA A 722 0.71 17.36 -18.81
CA ALA A 722 -0.03 18.52 -18.36
C ALA A 722 0.78 19.80 -18.60
N THR A 723 0.17 20.82 -19.20
CA THR A 723 0.82 22.12 -19.41
C THR A 723 0.29 23.13 -18.40
N VAL A 724 1.16 23.56 -17.48
CA VAL A 724 0.88 24.61 -16.50
C VAL A 724 1.14 25.95 -17.17
N ARG A 725 0.11 26.80 -17.24
CA ARG A 725 0.21 28.11 -17.91
C ARG A 725 0.82 29.17 -16.99
N ALA A 726 1.36 30.22 -17.60
CA ALA A 726 1.94 31.38 -16.93
C ALA A 726 0.95 32.02 -15.95
N THR A 727 1.11 31.72 -14.67
CA THR A 727 0.31 32.28 -13.57
C THR A 727 1.13 33.36 -12.87
N SER A 728 0.58 34.56 -12.73
CA SER A 728 1.29 35.71 -12.16
C SER A 728 1.36 35.62 -10.64
N THR A 729 2.55 35.48 -10.06
CA THR A 729 2.75 35.81 -8.63
C THR A 729 3.28 37.24 -8.52
N THR A 730 2.57 38.11 -7.81
CA THR A 730 3.09 39.42 -7.39
C THR A 730 3.51 39.34 -5.93
N MET A 731 4.77 39.01 -5.62
CA MET A 731 5.30 39.31 -4.28
C MET A 731 5.78 40.76 -4.30
N ALA A 732 4.95 41.66 -3.82
CA ALA A 732 5.37 43.04 -3.61
C ALA A 732 6.24 43.11 -2.35
N ASP A 733 7.55 43.29 -2.50
CA ASP A 733 8.29 44.07 -1.50
C ASP A 733 7.97 45.53 -1.74
N ALA A 734 7.32 46.15 -0.77
CA ALA A 734 7.31 47.59 -0.64
C ALA A 734 7.35 47.98 0.83
N GLY A 735 8.55 47.92 1.41
CA GLY A 735 8.99 48.93 2.37
C GLY A 735 8.76 48.58 3.84
N GLY A 736 9.82 48.05 4.45
CA GLY A 736 10.20 48.26 5.86
C GLY A 736 9.08 48.39 6.89
N VAL A 737 8.47 47.27 7.29
CA VAL A 737 7.92 47.09 8.64
C VAL A 737 8.18 45.65 9.11
N SER A 738 8.55 45.57 10.39
CA SER A 738 9.01 44.42 11.16
C SER A 738 8.06 43.21 11.16
N ALA A 739 8.67 42.04 10.95
CA ALA A 739 8.37 40.75 11.58
C ALA A 739 7.09 40.65 12.41
N THR A 740 5.98 40.25 11.79
CA THR A 740 4.95 39.39 12.40
C THR A 740 4.24 38.70 11.23
N ALA A 741 4.51 37.40 11.08
CA ALA A 741 3.87 36.42 10.17
C ALA A 741 2.95 37.00 9.08
N VAL A 742 3.52 37.29 7.91
CA VAL A 742 2.73 37.42 6.68
C VAL A 742 2.66 36.03 6.07
N ASP A 743 1.45 35.50 6.07
CA ASP A 743 1.03 34.24 5.50
C ASP A 743 1.46 34.13 4.02
N HIS A 744 2.32 33.16 3.70
CA HIS A 744 2.76 32.85 2.33
C HIS A 744 1.80 31.88 1.60
N ASP A 745 0.71 31.44 2.25
CA ASP A 745 -0.13 30.36 1.73
C ASP A 745 -1.14 30.84 0.66
N ASN A 746 -1.48 32.13 0.62
CA ASN A 746 -2.45 32.66 -0.35
C ASN A 746 -1.93 32.76 -1.79
N GLU A 747 -0.61 32.79 -2.00
CA GLU A 747 0.00 32.96 -3.34
C GLU A 747 0.38 31.62 -3.99
N VAL A 748 0.73 30.63 -3.17
CA VAL A 748 0.98 29.25 -3.60
C VAL A 748 -0.32 28.53 -3.99
N ALA A 749 -1.44 28.89 -3.38
CA ALA A 749 -2.76 28.34 -3.69
C ALA A 749 -3.20 28.56 -5.15
N GLU A 750 -2.78 29.68 -5.78
CA GLU A 750 -3.10 29.95 -7.19
C GLU A 750 -2.33 29.02 -8.15
N ILE A 751 -1.05 28.77 -7.85
CA ILE A 751 -0.20 27.85 -8.63
C ILE A 751 -0.69 26.40 -8.43
N GLU A 752 -1.02 26.02 -7.19
CA GLU A 752 -1.62 24.72 -6.88
C GLU A 752 -2.93 24.51 -7.65
N ALA A 753 -3.80 25.53 -7.70
CA ALA A 753 -5.04 25.47 -8.46
C ALA A 753 -4.82 25.37 -9.98
N GLU A 754 -3.82 26.06 -10.54
CA GLU A 754 -3.50 25.95 -11.97
C GLU A 754 -2.87 24.58 -12.30
N ILE A 755 -1.97 24.07 -11.47
CA ILE A 755 -1.42 22.70 -11.61
C ILE A 755 -2.57 21.69 -11.57
N GLY A 756 -3.48 21.81 -10.60
CA GLY A 756 -4.66 20.94 -10.50
C GLY A 756 -5.55 20.99 -11.75
N ARG A 757 -5.77 22.18 -12.33
CA ARG A 757 -6.50 22.33 -13.60
C ARG A 757 -5.75 21.73 -14.79
N ALA A 758 -4.43 21.92 -14.85
CA ALA A 758 -3.59 21.39 -15.92
C ALA A 758 -3.57 19.85 -15.91
N LEU A 759 -3.49 19.24 -14.73
CA LEU A 759 -3.54 17.79 -14.55
C LEU A 759 -4.91 17.22 -14.95
N GLN A 760 -6.01 17.84 -14.51
CA GLN A 760 -7.36 17.44 -14.94
C GLN A 760 -7.56 17.57 -16.46
N ALA A 761 -7.07 18.66 -17.06
CA ALA A 761 -7.18 18.86 -18.50
C ALA A 761 -6.36 17.83 -19.31
N ALA A 762 -5.32 17.26 -18.71
CA ALA A 762 -4.49 16.21 -19.30
C ALA A 762 -4.94 14.79 -18.91
N ASN A 763 -6.05 14.62 -18.17
CA ASN A 763 -6.51 13.35 -17.59
C ASN A 763 -5.45 12.64 -16.73
N MET A 764 -4.64 13.41 -15.99
CA MET A 764 -3.59 12.90 -15.10
C MET A 764 -4.04 12.88 -13.64
N ASP A 765 -5.20 12.26 -13.36
CA ASP A 765 -5.82 12.27 -12.02
C ASP A 765 -5.01 11.50 -10.95
N HIS A 766 -4.07 10.66 -11.38
CA HIS A 766 -3.17 9.88 -10.51
C HIS A 766 -1.97 10.71 -9.98
N ILE A 767 -1.82 11.95 -10.46
CA ILE A 767 -0.87 12.93 -9.91
C ILE A 767 -1.66 13.94 -9.09
N SER A 768 -1.31 14.08 -7.82
CA SER A 768 -1.85 15.11 -6.93
C SER A 768 -0.81 16.20 -6.67
N VAL A 769 -1.28 17.40 -6.36
CA VAL A 769 -0.48 18.52 -5.87
C VAL A 769 -1.01 18.92 -4.50
N SER A 770 -0.12 19.15 -3.55
CA SER A 770 -0.46 19.66 -2.21
C SER A 770 0.53 20.73 -1.77
N SER A 771 0.08 21.83 -1.20
CA SER A 771 0.95 22.82 -0.55
C SER A 771 1.11 22.54 0.96
N THR A 772 2.33 22.65 1.48
CA THR A 772 2.57 22.70 2.93
C THR A 772 3.70 23.69 3.20
N ASN A 773 3.43 24.75 3.97
CA ASN A 773 4.40 25.81 4.31
C ASN A 773 5.09 26.42 3.07
N GLY A 774 4.34 26.64 1.99
CA GLY A 774 4.86 27.22 0.75
C GLY A 774 5.68 26.29 -0.15
N VAL A 775 5.80 24.99 0.18
CA VAL A 775 6.41 23.97 -0.70
C VAL A 775 5.30 23.16 -1.36
N LEU A 776 5.28 23.11 -2.70
CA LEU A 776 4.33 22.28 -3.43
C LEU A 776 4.90 20.89 -3.60
N THR A 777 4.18 19.87 -3.18
CA THR A 777 4.55 18.47 -3.40
C THR A 777 3.66 17.89 -4.48
N LEU A 778 4.25 17.51 -5.60
CA LEU A 778 3.61 16.64 -6.59
C LEU A 778 3.80 15.20 -6.15
N THR A 779 2.73 14.41 -6.14
CA THR A 779 2.78 12.98 -5.81
C THR A 779 2.12 12.19 -6.94
N ASN A 780 2.92 11.40 -7.65
CA ASN A 780 2.44 10.40 -8.59
C ASN A 780 2.24 9.08 -7.83
N ALA A 781 0.98 8.69 -7.61
CA ALA A 781 0.63 7.51 -6.85
C ALA A 781 1.01 6.18 -7.54
N LEU A 782 1.17 6.19 -8.87
CA LEU A 782 1.48 5.00 -9.68
C LEU A 782 2.98 4.67 -9.70
N GLY A 783 3.81 5.52 -9.11
CA GLY A 783 5.27 5.33 -9.05
C GLY A 783 5.96 5.43 -10.43
N SER A 784 5.22 5.77 -11.49
CA SER A 784 5.77 6.06 -12.80
C SER A 784 6.63 7.31 -12.77
N LYS A 785 7.29 7.59 -13.90
CA LYS A 785 8.16 8.76 -14.06
C LYS A 785 7.38 10.01 -13.66
N LEU A 786 8.04 10.97 -13.02
CA LEU A 786 7.49 12.28 -12.75
C LEU A 786 8.52 13.30 -13.19
N GLU A 787 8.27 13.93 -14.32
CA GLU A 787 9.16 14.92 -14.89
C GLU A 787 8.49 16.27 -14.98
N ILE A 788 9.21 17.30 -14.55
CA ILE A 788 8.89 18.69 -14.88
C ILE A 788 9.78 19.08 -16.02
N ALA A 789 9.20 19.54 -17.13
CA ALA A 789 9.91 19.89 -18.36
C ALA A 789 9.47 21.27 -18.87
N ASP A 790 10.19 21.80 -19.86
CA ASP A 790 9.87 23.07 -20.55
C ASP A 790 9.62 24.25 -19.59
N PHE A 791 10.40 24.33 -18.51
CA PHE A 791 10.31 25.44 -17.58
C PHE A 791 10.61 26.79 -18.26
N LYS A 792 9.76 27.79 -17.98
CA LYS A 792 9.83 29.18 -18.41
C LYS A 792 9.42 30.12 -17.28
N SER A 793 10.09 31.27 -17.20
CA SER A 793 9.79 32.39 -16.32
C SER A 793 9.66 33.70 -17.13
N ASP A 794 8.82 34.64 -16.68
CA ASP A 794 8.72 35.98 -17.29
C ASP A 794 9.91 36.89 -16.84
N GLY A 795 10.70 36.47 -15.85
CA GLY A 795 11.76 37.23 -15.20
C GLY A 795 13.02 36.41 -14.86
N THR A 796 13.43 36.40 -13.59
CA THR A 796 14.62 35.66 -13.08
C THR A 796 14.24 34.58 -12.07
N GLY A 797 12.96 34.23 -11.99
CA GLY A 797 12.46 33.24 -11.05
C GLY A 797 12.89 31.82 -11.42
N THR A 798 13.27 31.04 -10.41
CA THR A 798 13.66 29.63 -10.55
C THR A 798 12.77 28.73 -9.71
N ILE A 799 12.65 27.46 -10.10
CA ILE A 799 12.02 26.41 -9.29
C ILE A 799 13.08 25.41 -8.88
N THR A 800 13.26 25.16 -7.58
CA THR A 800 14.01 24.00 -7.12
C THR A 800 13.06 22.80 -7.08
N ALA A 801 13.28 21.83 -7.97
CA ALA A 801 12.53 20.58 -8.01
C ALA A 801 13.36 19.46 -7.36
N THR A 802 12.86 18.91 -6.26
CA THR A 802 13.53 17.88 -5.46
C THR A 802 12.70 16.59 -5.46
N PRO A 803 13.15 15.54 -6.17
CA PRO A 803 12.52 14.22 -6.12
C PRO A 803 12.59 13.61 -4.73
N GLY A 804 11.70 12.65 -4.46
CA GLY A 804 11.72 11.83 -3.25
C GLY A 804 13.04 11.08 -3.06
N SER A 805 13.29 10.63 -1.82
CA SER A 805 14.52 9.91 -1.49
C SER A 805 14.72 8.71 -2.42
N LYS A 806 15.90 8.64 -3.08
CA LYS A 806 16.29 7.61 -4.06
C LYS A 806 15.47 7.58 -5.37
N GLN A 807 14.60 8.56 -5.61
CA GLN A 807 13.82 8.64 -6.84
C GLN A 807 14.47 9.55 -7.89
N GLY A 808 15.49 10.32 -7.53
CA GLY A 808 16.22 11.17 -8.48
C GLY A 808 17.20 12.11 -7.79
N VAL A 809 17.71 13.05 -8.55
CA VAL A 809 18.58 14.12 -8.04
C VAL A 809 17.83 15.44 -8.18
N GLY A 810 17.70 16.18 -7.09
CA GLY A 810 17.08 17.51 -7.12
C GLY A 810 17.89 18.48 -7.97
N LYS A 811 17.21 19.31 -8.76
CA LYS A 811 17.85 20.38 -9.54
C LYS A 811 17.04 21.66 -9.48
N ILE A 812 17.74 22.75 -9.76
CA ILE A 812 17.13 24.05 -10.01
C ILE A 812 16.74 24.10 -11.49
N LEU A 813 15.45 24.29 -11.74
CA LEU A 813 14.85 24.61 -13.02
C LEU A 813 14.93 26.12 -13.20
N ASP A 814 15.67 26.53 -14.22
CA ASP A 814 15.92 27.93 -14.54
C ASP A 814 15.88 28.08 -16.06
N ASP A 815 15.06 29.00 -16.55
CA ASP A 815 14.93 29.28 -17.97
C ASP A 815 15.81 30.44 -18.42
N THR A 816 16.48 31.12 -17.48
CA THR A 816 17.57 32.07 -17.73
C THR A 816 18.89 31.37 -18.04
N ALA A 817 18.80 30.18 -18.66
CA ALA A 817 19.87 29.37 -19.24
C ALA A 817 20.60 30.05 -20.41
N ALA A 818 21.01 31.30 -20.20
CA ALA A 818 21.99 32.08 -20.95
C ALA A 818 22.78 33.05 -20.04
N SER A 819 22.91 32.81 -18.72
CA SER A 819 23.78 33.65 -17.85
C SER A 819 24.56 32.91 -16.74
N GLY A 820 24.68 31.58 -16.79
CA GLY A 820 25.76 30.89 -16.07
C GLY A 820 27.07 31.06 -16.85
N SER A 821 28.18 31.43 -16.19
CA SER A 821 29.49 31.60 -16.83
C SER A 821 29.85 30.35 -17.66
N MET A 822 29.68 30.43 -18.98
CA MET A 822 30.01 29.36 -19.90
C MET A 822 31.51 29.09 -19.86
N ASN A 823 31.90 27.82 -19.93
CA ASN A 823 33.30 27.44 -20.09
C ASN A 823 33.84 28.10 -21.37
N THR A 824 34.94 28.83 -21.22
CA THR A 824 35.61 29.55 -22.29
C THR A 824 36.60 28.64 -23.00
N VAL A 825 37.08 29.02 -24.19
CA VAL A 825 38.10 28.27 -24.94
C VAL A 825 39.35 28.01 -24.09
N SER A 826 39.67 28.89 -23.13
CA SER A 826 40.78 28.72 -22.19
C SER A 826 40.69 27.41 -21.39
N SER A 827 39.47 27.03 -20.98
CA SER A 827 39.17 25.84 -20.17
C SER A 827 39.03 24.53 -20.95
N VAL A 828 39.12 24.57 -22.28
CA VAL A 828 38.95 23.41 -23.15
C VAL A 828 40.09 22.39 -22.99
N SER A 829 39.75 21.10 -22.89
CA SER A 829 40.68 19.97 -22.73
C SER A 829 40.20 18.71 -23.48
N ALA A 830 41.12 17.81 -23.81
CA ALA A 830 40.89 16.53 -24.50
C ALA A 830 41.23 15.28 -23.66
N THR A 831 41.49 15.43 -22.36
CA THR A 831 42.02 14.36 -21.48
C THR A 831 41.09 13.13 -21.30
N THR A 832 39.77 13.30 -21.43
CA THR A 832 38.79 12.20 -21.34
C THR A 832 37.73 12.31 -22.44
N SER A 833 37.09 11.17 -22.80
CA SER A 833 36.01 11.13 -23.80
C SER A 833 34.83 12.05 -23.43
N THR A 834 34.47 12.14 -22.15
CA THR A 834 33.43 13.06 -21.66
C THR A 834 33.83 14.52 -21.81
N VAL A 835 35.05 14.89 -21.40
CA VAL A 835 35.54 16.28 -21.47
C VAL A 835 35.74 16.73 -22.92
N ALA A 836 36.19 15.83 -23.80
CA ALA A 836 36.34 16.08 -25.22
C ALA A 836 35.00 16.38 -25.92
N LYS A 837 33.89 15.74 -25.51
CA LYS A 837 32.54 16.08 -26.00
C LYS A 837 32.13 17.50 -25.59
N SER A 838 32.34 17.87 -24.34
CA SER A 838 32.08 19.25 -23.86
C SER A 838 32.99 20.30 -24.53
N ALA A 839 34.19 19.91 -24.96
CA ALA A 839 35.09 20.77 -25.72
C ALA A 839 34.53 21.11 -27.11
N ILE A 840 33.90 20.15 -27.80
CA ILE A 840 33.26 20.38 -29.11
C ILE A 840 32.20 21.49 -28.98
N ASP A 841 31.32 21.40 -27.98
CA ASP A 841 30.27 22.40 -27.77
C ASP A 841 30.86 23.80 -27.50
N THR A 842 31.96 23.87 -26.74
CA THR A 842 32.62 25.14 -26.42
C THR A 842 33.30 25.76 -27.64
N ILE A 843 33.92 24.92 -28.48
CA ILE A 843 34.55 25.36 -29.73
C ILE A 843 33.49 25.79 -30.75
N ASP A 844 32.36 25.09 -30.84
CA ASP A 844 31.26 25.45 -31.74
C ASP A 844 30.67 26.82 -31.37
N ARG A 845 30.55 27.13 -30.07
CA ARG A 845 30.18 28.49 -29.61
C ARG A 845 31.23 29.53 -29.92
N ALA A 846 32.51 29.20 -29.75
CA ALA A 846 33.60 30.11 -30.10
C ALA A 846 33.60 30.43 -31.60
N LEU A 847 33.37 29.43 -32.45
CA LEU A 847 33.19 29.62 -33.90
C LEU A 847 31.99 30.53 -34.21
N GLU A 848 30.88 30.35 -33.50
CA GLU A 848 29.71 31.23 -33.64
C GLU A 848 29.99 32.67 -33.18
N ASN A 849 30.71 32.86 -32.07
CA ASN A 849 31.12 34.19 -31.59
C ASN A 849 31.98 34.92 -32.65
N ILE A 850 32.90 34.21 -33.30
CA ILE A 850 33.70 34.76 -34.40
C ILE A 850 32.84 35.05 -35.63
N ASN A 851 31.96 34.12 -36.03
CA ASN A 851 31.06 34.34 -37.17
C ASN A 851 30.19 35.58 -36.98
N GLN A 852 29.70 35.84 -35.77
CA GLN A 852 28.94 37.05 -35.44
C GLN A 852 29.81 38.31 -35.52
N ALA A 853 31.04 38.26 -34.98
CA ALA A 853 31.98 39.38 -35.07
C ALA A 853 32.32 39.71 -36.53
N ARG A 854 32.59 38.69 -37.35
CA ARG A 854 32.83 38.81 -38.80
C ARG A 854 31.63 39.35 -39.56
N ALA A 855 30.43 38.87 -39.24
CA ALA A 855 29.19 39.39 -39.82
C ALA A 855 29.01 40.88 -39.49
N GLY A 856 29.33 41.30 -38.27
CA GLY A 856 29.38 42.69 -37.85
C GLY A 856 30.39 43.52 -38.64
N LEU A 857 31.62 43.03 -38.79
CA LEU A 857 32.67 43.68 -39.59
C LEU A 857 32.29 43.78 -41.07
N GLY A 858 31.69 42.73 -41.64
CA GLY A 858 31.15 42.74 -43.00
C GLY A 858 30.04 43.77 -43.19
N ALA A 859 29.12 43.88 -42.23
CA ALA A 859 28.09 44.91 -42.24
C ALA A 859 28.69 46.34 -42.15
N ILE A 860 29.74 46.53 -41.34
CA ILE A 860 30.46 47.80 -41.24
C ILE A 860 31.17 48.13 -42.55
N SER A 861 31.85 47.16 -43.18
CA SER A 861 32.50 47.34 -44.47
C SER A 861 31.52 47.81 -45.55
N ASN A 862 30.37 47.14 -45.65
CA ASN A 862 29.29 47.53 -46.56
C ASN A 862 28.74 48.93 -46.25
N ARG A 863 28.59 49.28 -44.97
CA ARG A 863 28.16 50.63 -44.55
C ARG A 863 29.20 51.69 -44.91
N LEU A 864 30.49 51.40 -44.73
CA LEU A 864 31.58 52.30 -45.10
C LEU A 864 31.65 52.48 -46.62
N ASP A 865 31.47 51.43 -47.43
CA ASP A 865 31.39 51.53 -48.89
C ASP A 865 30.25 52.44 -49.35
N HIS A 866 29.06 52.27 -48.78
CA HIS A 866 27.91 53.13 -49.05
C HIS A 866 28.16 54.57 -48.58
N THR A 867 28.82 54.74 -47.44
CA THR A 867 29.17 56.06 -46.91
C THR A 867 30.16 56.76 -47.81
N ILE A 868 31.23 56.10 -48.24
CA ILE A 868 32.23 56.63 -49.20
C ILE A 868 31.55 57.03 -50.50
N SER A 869 30.68 56.18 -51.04
CA SER A 869 29.93 56.48 -52.27
C SER A 869 29.01 57.68 -52.11
N ASN A 870 28.32 57.79 -50.96
CA ASN A 870 27.45 58.92 -50.66
C ASN A 870 28.24 60.22 -50.48
N LEU A 871 29.32 60.20 -49.70
CA LEU A 871 30.21 61.35 -49.51
C LEU A 871 30.81 61.79 -50.85
N GLY A 872 31.20 60.85 -51.72
CA GLY A 872 31.67 61.13 -53.08
C GLY A 872 30.61 61.88 -53.90
N ASN A 873 29.35 61.43 -53.85
CA ASN A 873 28.25 62.14 -54.50
C ASN A 873 28.00 63.54 -53.91
N VAL A 874 28.08 63.69 -52.58
CA VAL A 874 27.93 64.99 -51.91
C VAL A 874 29.08 65.93 -52.29
N ILE A 875 30.31 65.44 -52.40
CA ILE A 875 31.46 66.22 -52.89
C ILE A 875 31.18 66.71 -54.30
N ILE A 876 30.84 65.83 -55.25
CA ILE A 876 30.56 66.21 -56.65
C ILE A 876 29.46 67.27 -56.73
N ASN A 877 28.39 67.12 -55.95
CA ASN A 877 27.28 68.08 -55.93
C ASN A 877 27.66 69.42 -55.29
N THR A 878 28.51 69.39 -54.25
CA THR A 878 29.00 70.59 -53.56
C THR A 878 30.01 71.34 -54.43
N GLU A 879 30.93 70.63 -55.07
CA GLU A 879 31.88 71.17 -56.06
C GLU A 879 31.12 71.78 -57.26
N ALA A 880 30.10 71.11 -57.79
CA ALA A 880 29.26 71.66 -58.86
C ALA A 880 28.50 72.92 -58.41
N SER A 881 28.09 72.98 -57.13
CA SER A 881 27.43 74.17 -56.56
C SER A 881 28.40 75.32 -56.33
N GLN A 882 29.62 74.99 -55.88
CA GLN A 882 30.72 75.94 -55.74
C GLN A 882 31.08 76.53 -57.11
N SER A 883 31.28 75.68 -58.12
CA SER A 883 31.54 76.08 -59.51
C SER A 883 30.48 77.05 -60.04
N ARG A 884 29.19 76.79 -59.82
CA ARG A 884 28.10 77.72 -60.22
C ARG A 884 28.17 79.10 -59.55
N ILE A 885 28.74 79.19 -58.34
CA ILE A 885 28.85 80.44 -57.59
C ILE A 885 30.13 81.18 -57.95
N GLU A 886 31.23 80.44 -58.00
CA GLU A 886 32.59 80.97 -58.03
C GLU A 886 33.13 81.08 -59.46
N ASP A 887 32.78 80.20 -60.39
CA ASP A 887 33.40 80.18 -61.71
C ASP A 887 32.91 81.32 -62.62
N ALA A 888 33.84 81.85 -63.41
CA ALA A 888 33.55 82.84 -64.44
C ALA A 888 33.01 82.18 -65.71
N ASP A 889 31.91 82.72 -66.25
CA ASP A 889 31.49 82.41 -67.62
C ASP A 889 32.51 83.05 -68.58
N PHE A 890 33.45 82.23 -69.05
CA PHE A 890 34.53 82.66 -69.95
C PHE A 890 34.01 83.42 -71.18
N ALA A 891 32.90 82.99 -71.77
CA ALA A 891 32.34 83.65 -72.95
C ALA A 891 31.83 85.05 -72.61
N LYS A 892 31.12 85.18 -71.49
CA LYS A 892 30.63 86.47 -71.01
C LYS A 892 31.76 87.41 -70.57
N VAL A 893 32.69 86.94 -69.74
CA VAL A 893 33.80 87.76 -69.21
C VAL A 893 34.76 88.20 -70.32
N THR A 894 35.02 87.35 -71.31
CA THR A 894 35.80 87.75 -72.50
C THR A 894 35.06 88.82 -73.31
N GLY A 895 33.73 88.72 -73.41
CA GLY A 895 32.89 89.75 -74.02
C GLY A 895 32.93 91.09 -73.28
N ASP A 896 32.83 91.05 -71.95
CA ASP A 896 32.93 92.23 -71.08
C ASP A 896 34.33 92.85 -71.12
N LEU A 897 35.39 92.04 -71.12
CA LEU A 897 36.77 92.49 -71.30
C LEU A 897 36.96 93.21 -72.65
N THR A 898 36.48 92.60 -73.73
CA THR A 898 36.56 93.17 -75.08
C THR A 898 35.79 94.50 -75.15
N LYS A 899 34.61 94.56 -74.53
CA LYS A 899 33.81 95.78 -74.42
C LYS A 899 34.55 96.87 -73.64
N SER A 900 35.15 96.55 -72.50
CA SER A 900 35.92 97.50 -71.68
C SER A 900 37.19 97.97 -72.40
N GLN A 901 37.87 97.11 -73.16
CA GLN A 901 39.00 97.51 -74.02
C GLN A 901 38.58 98.51 -75.09
N ILE A 902 37.46 98.25 -75.80
CA ILE A 902 36.90 99.17 -76.80
C ILE A 902 36.48 100.49 -76.14
N MET A 903 35.82 100.43 -74.98
CA MET A 903 35.40 101.61 -74.23
C MET A 903 36.59 102.43 -73.68
N SER A 904 37.70 101.80 -73.30
CA SER A 904 38.92 102.49 -72.82
C SER A 904 39.59 103.24 -73.97
N GLN A 905 39.68 102.63 -75.15
CA GLN A 905 40.14 103.28 -76.38
C GLN A 905 39.24 104.47 -76.76
N ALA A 906 37.91 104.28 -76.71
CA ALA A 906 36.94 105.32 -76.99
C ALA A 906 36.98 106.46 -75.95
N ALA A 907 37.09 106.16 -74.66
CA ALA A 907 37.17 107.14 -73.59
C ALA A 907 38.48 107.93 -73.64
N THR A 908 39.60 107.32 -74.05
CA THR A 908 40.88 108.00 -74.29
C THR A 908 40.76 108.97 -75.46
N ALA A 909 40.12 108.54 -76.56
CA ALA A 909 39.83 109.40 -77.69
C ALA A 909 38.87 110.55 -77.32
N MET A 910 37.84 110.31 -76.50
CA MET A 910 36.93 111.34 -75.99
C MET A 910 37.60 112.30 -75.02
N LEU A 911 38.49 111.83 -74.15
CA LEU A 911 39.31 112.67 -73.27
C LEU A 911 40.25 113.56 -74.09
N ALA A 912 40.90 113.00 -75.12
CA ALA A 912 41.72 113.74 -76.06
C ALA A 912 40.88 114.79 -76.84
N GLN A 913 39.67 114.44 -77.30
CA GLN A 913 38.74 115.34 -77.98
C GLN A 913 38.21 116.44 -77.04
N ALA A 914 37.89 116.12 -75.78
CA ALA A 914 37.41 117.06 -74.77
C ALA A 914 38.52 118.04 -74.33
N ASN A 915 39.78 117.58 -74.31
CA ASN A 915 40.94 118.45 -74.08
C ASN A 915 41.26 119.28 -75.33
N ALA A 916 41.20 118.70 -76.53
CA ALA A 916 41.46 119.40 -77.79
C ALA A 916 40.40 120.47 -78.10
N SER A 917 39.11 120.22 -77.82
CA SER A 917 38.06 121.24 -77.98
C SER A 917 38.23 122.41 -77.01
N LYS A 918 38.64 122.16 -75.76
CA LYS A 918 38.94 123.25 -74.80
C LYS A 918 40.25 123.97 -75.14
N GLN A 919 41.29 123.25 -75.59
CA GLN A 919 42.53 123.86 -76.09
C GLN A 919 42.29 124.67 -77.36
N GLY A 920 41.42 124.21 -78.26
CA GLY A 920 40.99 124.95 -79.44
C GLY A 920 40.26 126.24 -79.07
N VAL A 921 39.39 126.20 -78.07
CA VAL A 921 38.75 127.41 -77.52
C VAL A 921 39.76 128.32 -76.80
N LEU A 922 40.69 127.78 -76.03
CA LEU A 922 41.78 128.55 -75.40
C LEU A 922 42.74 129.17 -76.44
N SER A 923 43.03 128.47 -77.53
CA SER A 923 43.83 128.95 -78.66
C SER A 923 43.10 130.04 -79.45
N LEU A 924 41.77 129.99 -79.54
CA LEU A 924 40.94 131.06 -80.11
C LEU A 924 40.76 132.27 -79.18
N LEU A 925 41.09 132.13 -77.90
CA LEU A 925 41.08 133.22 -76.91
C LEU A 925 42.48 133.77 -76.60
N GLN A 926 43.55 133.09 -77.02
CA GLN A 926 44.96 133.50 -76.83
C GLN A 926 45.67 133.92 -78.14
N GLY A 927 45.10 133.60 -79.30
CA GLY A 927 45.42 134.25 -80.58
C GLY A 927 44.37 135.29 -80.89
#